data_AF-A0A8B6FAZ0-F1
#
_entry.id   AF-A0A8B6FAZ0-F1
#
_cell.length_a   1.000
_cell.length_b   1.000
_cell.length_c   1.000
_cell.angle_alpha   90.00
_cell.angle_beta   90.00
_cell.angle_gamma   90.00
#
_symmetry.space_group_name_H-M   'P 1'
#
loop_
_entity.id
_entity.type
_entity.pdbx_description
1 polymer ?
#
loop_
_entity_poly.entity_id
_entity_poly.type
_entity_poly.pdbx_seq_one_letter_code
_entity_poly.pdbx_strand_id
1 'polypeptide(L)'
;MTFYLHFCVIFFLLTFSNYASGFAINEYSNPTGYTHENITRGALDRVASMYIATILRPGKFDLQNQTTDEILKQYFDEVPSAGNIYDNAVDDIVKGLEDAQLKVRTSAKYSMNNEMIAEGNMYLNVKRSQVESLSKDYSPNWSVVRMVVGDYLYTLQDFYSNTNWVELGGGTLNSLGWNDTLGILVANDNQPTCKSCHAYNGTQNGACNGNIIAGHVLTSGYIDHSLTGQGGVKVFNSQWANGEGKCSHGGRHDASRFLPATGGINKETTSTVLSPHYYLHSKAGKMATDATTDFFIRNESSLLTVLGYVRLGKLLGLNEQNHQSQCVNCNDPSLSIVFVIDTTGSMASDIFQVRQKAVEMVTKAMMPGYSPFNYIVVTFNDPASKTTYRVSKDGEEVKRWLNALTVDGGGDCPEYAMSGIKTAMEYARNGSCVFFFTDADPKDPELRNEVVNLIRTKDLHLVSFITGQCHGQLQTSPSKNGTHNSGGEPLGCIAKSQGHRKKRGWGNFFQSLGGTYIPVKDRDISKPLDTLLEKNMAITYVNIYTTKISSRSLNITVDSHISAFTVEIKDASSKPSSALYKPIGTVETFSGKNSFNDIGRSTYIMSIVVCMSVNRLIMNKNDIFDIDLSLSHLKLAFCAF
;
A
#
# COMPACT_ATOMS: atom_id res chain seq x y z
N MET A 1 -41.65 28.83 28.10
CA MET A 1 -40.19 29.07 28.09
C MET A 1 -39.56 28.50 29.37
N THR A 2 -39.87 27.24 29.71
CA THR A 2 -39.48 26.62 30.99
C THR A 2 -39.34 25.10 30.90
N PHE A 3 -39.35 24.54 29.69
CA PHE A 3 -39.15 23.10 29.44
C PHE A 3 -37.84 22.78 28.69
N TYR A 4 -37.17 23.78 28.08
CA TYR A 4 -35.89 23.58 27.38
C TYR A 4 -34.66 23.69 28.29
N LEU A 5 -34.79 24.24 29.50
CA LEU A 5 -33.65 24.41 30.42
C LEU A 5 -33.33 23.15 31.25
N HIS A 6 -34.26 22.21 31.39
CA HIS A 6 -34.03 21.01 32.20
C HIS A 6 -33.31 19.88 31.44
N PHE A 7 -33.40 19.82 30.11
CA PHE A 7 -32.63 18.83 29.34
C PHE A 7 -31.15 19.21 29.20
N CYS A 8 -30.82 20.50 29.09
CA CYS A 8 -29.41 20.93 29.09
C CYS A 8 -28.72 20.75 30.45
N VAL A 9 -29.43 20.96 31.56
CA VAL A 9 -28.83 20.86 32.91
C VAL A 9 -28.69 19.41 33.39
N ILE A 10 -29.59 18.49 32.97
CA ILE A 10 -29.45 17.07 33.30
C ILE A 10 -28.36 16.37 32.45
N PHE A 11 -28.12 16.82 31.21
CA PHE A 11 -26.96 16.36 30.43
C PHE A 11 -25.62 16.94 30.94
N PHE A 12 -25.67 18.06 31.67
CA PHE A 12 -24.51 18.70 32.30
C PHE A 12 -24.17 18.11 33.69
N LEU A 13 -25.10 17.37 34.32
CA LEU A 13 -24.95 16.85 35.69
C LEU A 13 -24.69 15.34 35.77
N LEU A 14 -24.61 14.63 34.63
CA LEU A 14 -24.21 13.22 34.56
C LEU A 14 -22.78 13.00 33.99
N THR A 15 -21.97 14.05 33.87
CA THR A 15 -20.67 14.03 33.14
C THR A 15 -19.50 14.60 33.96
N PHE A 16 -19.38 14.28 35.24
CA PHE A 16 -18.23 14.71 36.05
C PHE A 16 -17.64 13.64 36.99
N SER A 17 -17.57 12.39 36.55
CA SER A 17 -16.45 11.51 36.94
C SER A 17 -15.37 11.60 35.86
N ASN A 18 -14.75 12.78 35.77
CA ASN A 18 -13.78 13.18 34.75
C ASN A 18 -12.44 12.47 34.90
N TYR A 19 -12.31 11.24 34.42
CA TYR A 19 -10.99 10.71 34.06
C TYR A 19 -10.80 10.96 32.57
N ALA A 20 -10.21 12.10 32.20
CA ALA A 20 -9.51 12.16 30.93
C ALA A 20 -8.28 11.26 31.10
N SER A 21 -8.23 10.16 30.35
CA SER A 21 -7.15 9.19 30.38
C SER A 21 -6.35 9.27 29.08
N GLY A 22 -6.26 10.43 28.45
CA GLY A 22 -5.54 10.63 27.20
C GLY A 22 -5.34 12.10 26.84
N PHE A 23 -4.74 12.37 25.67
CA PHE A 23 -4.67 13.74 25.15
C PHE A 23 -6.08 14.35 25.06
N ALA A 24 -6.16 15.67 25.15
CA ALA A 24 -7.41 16.38 24.93
C ALA A 24 -7.94 16.09 23.52
N ILE A 25 -9.27 16.06 23.33
CA ILE A 25 -9.89 15.68 22.04
C ILE A 25 -9.46 16.66 20.95
N ASN A 26 -9.70 17.95 21.19
CA ASN A 26 -9.58 19.04 20.22
C ASN A 26 -9.16 20.35 20.86
N GLU A 27 -8.88 21.37 20.04
CA GLU A 27 -8.37 22.67 20.51
C GLU A 27 -9.32 23.38 21.48
N TYR A 28 -10.63 23.15 21.41
CA TYR A 28 -11.56 23.69 22.41
C TYR A 28 -11.27 23.15 23.83
N SER A 29 -10.86 21.88 23.91
CA SER A 29 -10.51 21.22 25.16
C SER A 29 -9.06 21.48 25.64
N ASN A 30 -8.14 21.88 24.75
CA ASN A 30 -6.79 22.30 25.09
C ASN A 30 -6.20 23.27 24.03
N PRO A 31 -6.47 24.58 24.13
CA PRO A 31 -6.15 25.55 23.06
C PRO A 31 -4.66 25.81 22.84
N THR A 32 -3.80 25.33 23.73
CA THR A 32 -2.37 25.70 23.78
C THR A 32 -1.43 24.49 23.72
N GLY A 33 -1.97 23.29 23.50
CA GLY A 33 -1.21 22.06 23.53
C GLY A 33 -1.61 21.07 22.44
N TYR A 34 -0.94 19.92 22.44
CA TYR A 34 -1.29 18.80 21.59
C TYR A 34 -2.62 18.20 22.02
N THR A 35 -3.42 17.85 21.02
CA THR A 35 -4.70 17.18 21.12
C THR A 35 -4.68 15.98 20.18
N HIS A 36 -5.53 15.00 20.42
CA HIS A 36 -5.61 13.88 19.49
C HIS A 36 -5.92 14.33 18.06
N GLU A 37 -6.80 15.32 17.90
CA GLU A 37 -7.11 15.90 16.60
C GLU A 37 -5.87 16.51 15.94
N ASN A 38 -5.14 17.42 16.60
CA ASN A 38 -4.02 18.10 15.96
C ASN A 38 -2.79 17.18 15.77
N ILE A 39 -2.60 16.18 16.63
CA ILE A 39 -1.62 15.11 16.44
C ILE A 39 -1.95 14.35 15.15
N THR A 40 -3.21 13.98 14.98
CA THR A 40 -3.69 13.18 13.84
C THR A 40 -3.63 13.96 12.53
N ARG A 41 -4.19 15.18 12.50
CA ARG A 41 -4.15 16.06 11.32
C ARG A 41 -2.72 16.36 10.90
N GLY A 42 -1.88 16.83 11.84
CA GLY A 42 -0.49 17.15 11.53
C GLY A 42 0.34 15.95 11.06
N ALA A 43 0.05 14.74 11.57
CA ALA A 43 0.69 13.52 11.07
C ALA A 43 0.20 13.14 9.67
N LEU A 44 -1.09 13.25 9.39
CA LEU A 44 -1.68 12.96 8.07
C LEU A 44 -1.22 13.96 7.02
N ASP A 45 -1.05 15.24 7.36
CA ASP A 45 -0.53 16.27 6.44
C ASP A 45 0.91 15.97 6.02
N ARG A 46 1.75 15.51 6.97
CA ARG A 46 3.09 15.01 6.65
C ARG A 46 3.05 13.80 5.72
N VAL A 47 2.12 12.87 5.97
CA VAL A 47 1.93 11.69 5.11
C VAL A 47 1.46 12.08 3.71
N ALA A 48 0.48 12.97 3.62
CA ALA A 48 -0.10 13.47 2.39
C ALA A 48 0.93 14.23 1.55
N SER A 49 1.69 15.15 2.16
CA SER A 49 2.75 15.89 1.47
C SER A 49 3.83 14.96 0.93
N MET A 50 4.28 13.97 1.71
CA MET A 50 5.21 12.95 1.23
C MET A 50 4.61 12.12 0.10
N TYR A 51 3.36 11.65 0.24
CA TYR A 51 2.66 10.88 -0.79
C TYR A 51 2.46 11.68 -2.07
N ILE A 52 2.16 12.98 -1.99
CA ILE A 52 2.02 13.85 -3.15
C ILE A 52 3.38 14.05 -3.84
N ALA A 53 4.41 14.40 -3.07
CA ALA A 53 5.74 14.72 -3.61
C ALA A 53 6.44 13.52 -4.24
N THR A 54 6.20 12.33 -3.69
CA THR A 54 6.74 11.09 -4.22
C THR A 54 5.77 10.53 -5.28
N ILE A 55 4.62 10.02 -4.85
CA ILE A 55 3.72 9.25 -5.70
C ILE A 55 2.99 10.06 -6.78
N LEU A 56 2.36 11.17 -6.41
CA LEU A 56 1.47 11.87 -7.34
C LEU A 56 2.19 12.85 -8.26
N ARG A 57 3.33 13.39 -7.82
CA ARG A 57 4.11 14.43 -8.51
C ARG A 57 5.62 14.26 -8.30
N PRO A 58 6.19 13.10 -8.68
CA PRO A 58 7.61 12.85 -8.51
C PRO A 58 8.44 13.95 -9.22
N GLY A 59 9.42 14.49 -8.49
CA GLY A 59 10.36 15.50 -8.99
C GLY A 59 9.80 16.93 -9.10
N LYS A 60 8.53 17.17 -8.77
CA LYS A 60 7.94 18.52 -8.75
C LYS A 60 8.24 19.29 -7.47
N PHE A 61 8.28 18.57 -6.36
CA PHE A 61 8.42 19.13 -5.02
C PHE A 61 9.77 18.75 -4.42
N ASP A 62 10.39 19.70 -3.73
CA ASP A 62 11.63 19.48 -3.00
C ASP A 62 11.33 19.35 -1.50
N LEU A 63 11.25 18.10 -1.02
CA LEU A 63 10.97 17.76 0.38
C LEU A 63 12.03 18.29 1.37
N GLN A 64 13.21 18.74 0.91
CA GLN A 64 14.22 19.34 1.78
C GLN A 64 14.01 20.83 2.00
N ASN A 65 13.46 21.51 0.99
CA ASN A 65 13.37 22.97 0.95
C ASN A 65 11.94 23.50 1.01
N GLN A 66 10.92 22.65 0.80
CA GLN A 66 9.51 23.00 0.93
C GLN A 66 8.91 22.37 2.18
N THR A 67 8.06 23.15 2.85
CA THR A 67 7.27 22.71 3.99
C THR A 67 6.07 21.86 3.55
N THR A 68 5.53 21.07 4.48
CA THR A 68 4.30 20.29 4.28
C THR A 68 3.15 21.17 3.76
N ASP A 69 2.93 22.33 4.39
CA ASP A 69 1.82 23.23 4.03
C ASP A 69 1.99 23.81 2.62
N GLU A 70 3.23 24.15 2.21
CA GLU A 70 3.52 24.65 0.87
C GLU A 70 3.20 23.59 -0.20
N ILE A 71 3.60 22.33 0.03
CA ILE A 71 3.35 21.22 -0.90
C ILE A 71 1.85 20.94 -1.01
N LEU A 72 1.15 20.82 0.12
CA LEU A 72 -0.29 20.55 0.14
C LEU A 72 -1.08 21.66 -0.55
N LYS A 73 -0.79 22.92 -0.20
CA LYS A 73 -1.44 24.08 -0.79
C LYS A 73 -1.26 24.11 -2.30
N GLN A 74 -0.01 24.01 -2.76
CA GLN A 74 0.28 24.03 -4.19
C GLN A 74 -0.42 22.89 -4.95
N TYR A 75 -0.44 21.68 -4.40
CA TYR A 75 -1.11 20.55 -5.04
C TYR A 75 -2.64 20.71 -5.08
N PHE A 76 -3.26 21.14 -3.98
CA PHE A 76 -4.72 21.31 -3.91
C PHE A 76 -5.23 22.51 -4.70
N ASP A 77 -4.41 23.56 -4.89
CA ASP A 77 -4.71 24.66 -5.82
C ASP A 77 -4.71 24.18 -7.28
N GLU A 78 -3.85 23.21 -7.62
CA GLU A 78 -3.73 22.66 -8.98
C GLU A 78 -4.76 21.59 -9.31
N VAL A 79 -5.26 20.86 -8.31
CA VAL A 79 -6.20 19.75 -8.49
C VAL A 79 -7.52 20.09 -7.78
N PRO A 80 -8.50 20.66 -8.51
CA PRO A 80 -9.78 21.06 -7.93
C PRO A 80 -10.45 19.92 -7.17
N SER A 81 -11.03 20.24 -6.01
CA SER A 81 -11.72 19.30 -5.11
C SER A 81 -10.85 18.27 -4.39
N ALA A 82 -9.57 18.09 -4.74
CA ALA A 82 -8.69 17.15 -4.04
C ALA A 82 -8.50 17.51 -2.57
N GLY A 83 -8.38 18.80 -2.25
CA GLY A 83 -8.31 19.28 -0.85
C GLY A 83 -9.54 18.86 -0.05
N ASN A 84 -10.75 19.17 -0.53
CA ASN A 84 -11.98 18.77 0.15
C ASN A 84 -12.11 17.25 0.33
N ILE A 85 -11.67 16.44 -0.64
CA ILE A 85 -11.72 14.97 -0.53
C ILE A 85 -10.74 14.47 0.53
N TYR A 86 -9.53 15.05 0.54
CA TYR A 86 -8.53 14.78 1.57
C TYR A 86 -9.04 15.18 2.96
N ASP A 87 -9.60 16.38 3.11
CA ASP A 87 -10.13 16.87 4.39
C ASP A 87 -11.25 15.96 4.90
N ASN A 88 -12.19 15.54 4.05
CA ASN A 88 -13.22 14.58 4.43
C ASN A 88 -12.64 13.22 4.88
N ALA A 89 -11.55 12.78 4.25
CA ALA A 89 -10.87 11.56 4.64
C ALA A 89 -10.18 11.70 6.01
N VAL A 90 -9.56 12.85 6.28
CA VAL A 90 -8.97 13.17 7.58
C VAL A 90 -10.07 13.25 8.65
N ASP A 91 -11.20 13.88 8.34
CA ASP A 91 -12.33 14.02 9.26
C ASP A 91 -12.97 12.67 9.63
N ASP A 92 -13.06 11.71 8.70
CA ASP A 92 -13.47 10.33 9.03
C ASP A 92 -12.51 9.68 10.04
N ILE A 93 -11.20 9.89 9.91
CA ILE A 93 -10.19 9.35 10.83
C ILE A 93 -10.31 10.03 12.19
N VAL A 94 -10.39 11.35 12.23
CA VAL A 94 -10.57 12.12 13.47
C VAL A 94 -11.85 11.68 14.18
N LYS A 95 -12.95 11.53 13.45
CA LYS A 95 -14.22 11.03 14.01
C LYS A 95 -14.08 9.63 14.60
N GLY A 96 -13.36 8.72 13.93
CA GLY A 96 -13.08 7.38 14.45
C GLY A 96 -12.33 7.41 15.79
N LEU A 97 -11.37 8.33 15.90
CA LEU A 97 -10.63 8.60 17.12
C LEU A 97 -11.54 9.14 18.23
N GLU A 98 -12.35 10.16 17.94
CA GLU A 98 -13.27 10.77 18.91
C GLU A 98 -14.28 9.75 19.45
N ASP A 99 -14.83 8.93 18.53
CA ASP A 99 -15.73 7.82 18.84
C ASP A 99 -15.07 6.81 19.78
N ALA A 100 -13.82 6.44 19.53
CA ALA A 100 -13.07 5.52 20.38
C ALA A 100 -12.91 6.12 21.78
N GLN A 101 -12.43 7.37 21.86
CA GLN A 101 -12.28 8.05 23.14
C GLN A 101 -13.60 8.09 23.92
N LEU A 102 -14.72 8.45 23.30
CA LEU A 102 -16.03 8.48 23.98
C LEU A 102 -16.50 7.12 24.46
N LYS A 103 -16.24 6.05 23.70
CA LYS A 103 -16.67 4.67 24.03
C LYS A 103 -15.82 4.04 25.13
N VAL A 104 -14.52 4.33 25.18
CA VAL A 104 -13.57 3.59 26.01
C VAL A 104 -12.71 4.43 26.98
N ARG A 105 -12.97 5.74 27.15
CA ARG A 105 -12.19 6.67 28.01
C ARG A 105 -11.89 6.22 29.43
N THR A 106 -12.69 5.32 30.01
CA THR A 106 -12.50 4.82 31.38
C THR A 106 -11.75 3.48 31.43
N SER A 107 -11.43 2.89 30.28
CA SER A 107 -10.81 1.56 30.21
C SER A 107 -9.30 1.66 30.01
N ALA A 108 -8.58 1.21 31.02
CA ALA A 108 -7.13 1.23 31.11
C ALA A 108 -6.40 0.61 29.92
N LYS A 109 -6.98 -0.45 29.34
CA LYS A 109 -6.45 -1.13 28.15
C LYS A 109 -6.26 -0.19 26.96
N TYR A 110 -7.17 0.76 26.76
CA TYR A 110 -7.18 1.62 25.56
C TYR A 110 -6.36 2.88 25.75
N SER A 111 -6.23 3.37 26.99
CA SER A 111 -5.32 4.45 27.35
C SER A 111 -3.90 3.95 27.68
N MET A 112 -3.69 2.63 27.70
CA MET A 112 -2.48 1.95 28.20
C MET A 112 -2.04 2.38 29.60
N ASN A 113 -2.98 2.86 30.43
CA ASN A 113 -2.72 3.13 31.84
C ASN A 113 -2.82 1.84 32.66
N ASN A 114 -2.53 1.91 33.95
CA ASN A 114 -2.69 0.77 34.87
C ASN A 114 -1.87 -0.49 34.47
N GLU A 115 -0.69 -0.32 33.89
CA GLU A 115 0.16 -1.37 33.30
C GLU A 115 -0.52 -2.25 32.22
N MET A 116 -1.69 -1.85 31.69
CA MET A 116 -2.43 -2.57 30.64
C MET A 116 -1.82 -2.37 29.25
N ILE A 117 -0.49 -2.24 29.20
CA ILE A 117 0.30 -1.92 28.00
C ILE A 117 0.31 -3.11 27.04
N ALA A 118 0.37 -4.34 27.55
CA ALA A 118 0.34 -5.55 26.74
C ALA A 118 -1.03 -5.74 26.07
N GLU A 119 -2.12 -5.55 26.80
CA GLU A 119 -3.49 -5.63 26.30
C GLU A 119 -3.78 -4.51 25.30
N GLY A 120 -3.28 -3.31 25.54
CA GLY A 120 -3.33 -2.20 24.60
C GLY A 120 -2.56 -2.50 23.31
N ASN A 121 -1.38 -3.10 23.41
CA ASN A 121 -0.60 -3.53 22.24
C ASN A 121 -1.35 -4.60 21.41
N MET A 122 -1.94 -5.60 22.08
CA MET A 122 -2.79 -6.59 21.41
C MET A 122 -4.00 -5.95 20.72
N TYR A 123 -4.60 -4.93 21.34
CA TYR A 123 -5.69 -4.18 20.73
C TYR A 123 -5.26 -3.49 19.42
N LEU A 124 -4.11 -2.83 19.44
CA LEU A 124 -3.53 -2.20 18.26
C LEU A 124 -3.29 -3.24 17.14
N ASN A 125 -2.77 -4.43 17.46
CA ASN A 125 -2.59 -5.53 16.48
C ASN A 125 -3.91 -5.95 15.83
N VAL A 126 -4.98 -6.09 16.62
CA VAL A 126 -6.32 -6.44 16.13
C VAL A 126 -6.84 -5.36 15.18
N LYS A 127 -6.70 -4.08 15.56
CA LYS A 127 -7.17 -2.97 14.72
C LYS A 127 -6.36 -2.84 13.44
N ARG A 128 -5.04 -3.03 13.49
CA ARG A 128 -4.20 -3.08 12.28
C ARG A 128 -4.64 -4.20 11.33
N SER A 129 -4.87 -5.40 11.86
CA SER A 129 -5.38 -6.54 11.07
C SER A 129 -6.75 -6.23 10.45
N GLN A 130 -7.62 -5.54 11.18
CA GLN A 130 -8.93 -5.09 10.68
C GLN A 130 -8.78 -4.06 9.55
N VAL A 131 -7.89 -3.07 9.70
CA VAL A 131 -7.57 -2.09 8.64
C VAL A 131 -7.08 -2.80 7.39
N GLU A 132 -6.14 -3.75 7.52
CA GLU A 132 -5.61 -4.50 6.40
C GLU A 132 -6.69 -5.31 5.68
N SER A 133 -7.49 -6.07 6.43
CA SER A 133 -8.56 -6.90 5.88
C SER A 133 -9.60 -6.07 5.12
N LEU A 134 -10.13 -5.01 5.76
CA LEU A 134 -11.14 -4.14 5.15
C LEU A 134 -10.58 -3.39 3.95
N SER A 135 -9.32 -2.96 4.03
CA SER A 135 -8.65 -2.24 2.94
C SER A 135 -8.41 -3.14 1.73
N LYS A 136 -8.25 -4.46 1.92
CA LYS A 136 -7.98 -5.45 0.85
C LYS A 136 -9.23 -6.01 0.19
N ASP A 137 -10.42 -5.68 0.69
CA ASP A 137 -11.68 -6.01 0.05
C ASP A 137 -11.73 -5.53 -1.42
N TYR A 138 -12.62 -6.14 -2.21
CA TYR A 138 -12.81 -5.79 -3.61
C TYR A 138 -13.31 -4.35 -3.78
N SER A 139 -14.28 -3.96 -2.95
CA SER A 139 -14.83 -2.61 -2.89
C SER A 139 -14.77 -2.10 -1.45
N PRO A 140 -13.59 -1.66 -0.97
CA PRO A 140 -13.44 -1.20 0.40
C PRO A 140 -14.35 -0.01 0.68
N ASN A 141 -15.06 -0.05 1.81
CA ASN A 141 -15.71 1.13 2.34
C ASN A 141 -14.66 1.97 3.08
N TRP A 142 -14.06 2.93 2.39
CA TRP A 142 -12.96 3.73 2.92
C TRP A 142 -13.33 4.55 4.15
N SER A 143 -14.58 5.01 4.29
CA SER A 143 -15.02 5.72 5.51
C SER A 143 -14.98 4.78 6.72
N VAL A 144 -15.41 3.51 6.58
CA VAL A 144 -15.28 2.51 7.65
C VAL A 144 -13.81 2.20 7.95
N VAL A 145 -12.97 2.05 6.94
CA VAL A 145 -11.52 1.81 7.14
C VAL A 145 -10.90 2.98 7.93
N ARG A 146 -11.21 4.22 7.56
CA ARG A 146 -10.74 5.44 8.24
C ARG A 146 -11.21 5.51 9.69
N MET A 147 -12.46 5.15 9.97
CA MET A 147 -12.97 5.07 11.35
C MET A 147 -12.16 4.07 12.20
N VAL A 148 -11.80 2.91 11.63
CA VAL A 148 -10.96 1.90 12.33
C VAL A 148 -9.52 2.41 12.51
N VAL A 149 -8.98 3.16 11.55
CA VAL A 149 -7.68 3.83 11.69
C VAL A 149 -7.74 4.84 12.85
N GLY A 150 -8.78 5.66 12.94
CA GLY A 150 -8.97 6.59 14.07
C GLY A 150 -8.99 5.88 15.43
N ASP A 151 -9.71 4.76 15.51
CA ASP A 151 -9.77 3.91 16.71
C ASP A 151 -8.38 3.36 17.11
N TYR A 152 -7.57 2.93 16.14
CA TYR A 152 -6.18 2.55 16.37
C TYR A 152 -5.33 3.74 16.90
N LEU A 153 -5.50 4.93 16.31
CA LEU A 153 -4.69 6.10 16.65
C LEU A 153 -4.94 6.62 18.07
N TYR A 154 -6.17 6.51 18.58
CA TYR A 154 -6.49 6.86 19.98
C TYR A 154 -5.52 6.16 20.96
N THR A 155 -5.49 4.82 20.90
CA THR A 155 -4.66 4.00 21.79
C THR A 155 -3.16 4.15 21.51
N LEU A 156 -2.76 4.34 20.24
CA LEU A 156 -1.35 4.57 19.89
C LEU A 156 -0.82 5.87 20.53
N GLN A 157 -1.60 6.93 20.48
CA GLN A 157 -1.18 8.24 20.97
C GLN A 157 -1.12 8.28 22.50
N ASP A 158 -2.08 7.67 23.19
CA ASP A 158 -2.14 7.64 24.66
C ASP A 158 -0.97 6.91 25.33
N PHE A 159 -0.34 5.96 24.64
CA PHE A 159 0.91 5.35 25.10
C PHE A 159 1.97 6.41 25.49
N TYR A 160 2.10 7.49 24.71
CA TYR A 160 3.12 8.51 24.92
C TYR A 160 2.78 9.49 26.05
N SER A 161 1.50 9.66 26.38
CA SER A 161 1.06 10.54 27.47
C SER A 161 0.94 9.81 28.82
N ASN A 162 0.63 8.51 28.81
CA ASN A 162 0.28 7.72 29.99
C ASN A 162 1.37 6.78 30.52
N THR A 163 2.42 6.50 29.73
CA THR A 163 3.57 5.69 30.19
C THR A 163 4.76 6.57 30.54
N ASN A 164 5.80 6.01 31.16
CA ASN A 164 7.10 6.69 31.35
C ASN A 164 8.02 6.66 30.12
N TRP A 165 7.53 6.30 28.92
CA TRP A 165 8.36 6.13 27.72
C TRP A 165 9.13 7.41 27.34
N VAL A 166 8.50 8.57 27.51
CA VAL A 166 9.11 9.88 27.22
C VAL A 166 10.25 10.20 28.19
N GLU A 167 10.08 9.80 29.45
CA GLU A 167 11.03 9.93 30.56
C GLU A 167 12.23 8.98 30.40
N LEU A 168 12.01 7.78 29.85
CA LEU A 168 13.07 6.84 29.48
C LEU A 168 13.94 7.33 28.30
N GLY A 169 13.61 8.48 27.71
CA GLY A 169 14.32 9.01 26.54
C GLY A 169 13.99 8.24 25.25
N GLY A 170 12.84 7.56 25.20
CA GLY A 170 12.40 6.82 24.02
C GLY A 170 12.22 7.70 22.78
N GLY A 171 12.20 7.05 21.62
CA GLY A 171 11.80 7.61 20.31
C GLY A 171 10.42 7.10 19.89
N THR A 172 10.17 6.93 18.60
CA THR A 172 9.00 6.17 18.14
C THR A 172 9.21 4.67 18.42
N LEU A 173 8.18 4.00 18.96
CA LEU A 173 8.25 2.58 19.28
C LEU A 173 7.65 1.74 18.14
N ASN A 174 8.49 1.33 17.20
CA ASN A 174 8.04 0.57 16.00
C ASN A 174 7.39 -0.79 16.31
N SER A 175 7.69 -1.41 17.45
CA SER A 175 7.07 -2.69 17.85
C SER A 175 5.64 -2.54 18.36
N LEU A 176 5.22 -1.32 18.72
CA LEU A 176 3.89 -1.03 19.27
C LEU A 176 2.82 -1.17 18.18
N GLY A 177 1.86 -2.06 18.43
CA GLY A 177 0.80 -2.38 17.48
C GLY A 177 1.25 -3.15 16.25
N TRP A 178 2.41 -3.83 16.34
CA TRP A 178 2.91 -4.73 15.29
C TRP A 178 3.23 -6.14 15.79
N ASN A 179 4.07 -6.26 16.83
CA ASN A 179 4.42 -7.55 17.40
C ASN A 179 3.50 -7.88 18.58
N ASP A 180 3.26 -9.17 18.86
CA ASP A 180 2.48 -9.57 20.05
C ASP A 180 3.15 -9.15 21.37
N THR A 181 4.48 -9.09 21.37
CA THR A 181 5.29 -8.62 22.50
C THR A 181 6.07 -7.37 22.13
N LEU A 182 6.10 -6.38 23.04
CA LEU A 182 6.85 -5.14 22.84
C LEU A 182 8.37 -5.30 22.94
N GLY A 183 8.84 -6.38 23.57
CA GLY A 183 10.27 -6.57 23.85
C GLY A 183 10.81 -5.61 24.93
N ILE A 184 9.92 -4.96 25.68
CA ILE A 184 10.24 -4.01 26.75
C ILE A 184 9.73 -4.59 28.08
N LEU A 185 10.56 -4.53 29.12
CA LEU A 185 10.15 -4.93 30.46
C LEU A 185 9.14 -3.92 31.03
N VAL A 186 8.01 -4.42 31.52
CA VAL A 186 6.97 -3.65 32.21
C VAL A 186 7.05 -3.95 33.72
N ALA A 187 6.85 -2.93 34.54
CA ALA A 187 6.98 -3.04 35.98
C ALA A 187 5.87 -3.91 36.59
N ASN A 188 6.25 -4.94 37.35
CA ASN A 188 5.28 -5.80 38.07
C ASN A 188 4.63 -5.07 39.25
N ASP A 189 3.59 -5.66 39.82
CA ASP A 189 2.80 -5.14 40.95
C ASP A 189 3.64 -4.85 42.21
N ASN A 190 4.67 -5.65 42.48
CA ASN A 190 5.55 -5.56 43.63
C ASN A 190 6.77 -4.63 43.46
N GLN A 191 6.90 -3.97 42.31
CA GLN A 191 7.98 -3.02 42.04
C GLN A 191 7.50 -1.57 42.26
N PRO A 192 8.15 -0.79 43.15
CA PRO A 192 7.84 0.64 43.27
C PRO A 192 8.34 1.36 42.00
N THR A 193 7.47 2.19 41.41
CA THR A 193 7.77 2.89 40.15
C THR A 193 7.84 4.40 40.31
N CYS A 194 7.28 4.93 41.39
CA CYS A 194 7.32 6.35 41.72
C CYS A 194 7.66 6.58 43.21
N LYS A 195 8.22 7.76 43.50
CA LYS A 195 8.24 8.38 44.82
C LYS A 195 7.31 9.60 44.86
N SER A 196 6.95 10.04 46.05
CA SER A 196 6.06 11.19 46.23
C SER A 196 6.65 12.47 45.64
N CYS A 197 5.89 13.17 44.82
CA CYS A 197 6.29 14.47 44.28
C CYS A 197 6.34 15.52 45.38
N HIS A 198 7.45 16.25 45.50
CA HIS A 198 7.50 17.43 46.35
C HIS A 198 6.64 18.55 45.74
N ALA A 199 5.77 19.15 46.55
CA ALA A 199 4.86 20.26 46.20
C ALA A 199 3.65 19.96 45.29
N TYR A 200 3.46 18.73 44.79
CA TYR A 200 2.24 18.42 44.03
C TYR A 200 1.07 18.07 44.95
N ASN A 201 0.14 19.02 45.16
CA ASN A 201 -1.09 18.80 45.95
C ASN A 201 -2.36 18.73 45.09
N GLY A 202 -2.24 18.76 43.76
CA GLY A 202 -3.37 18.72 42.83
C GLY A 202 -4.29 19.95 42.88
N THR A 203 -3.89 21.03 43.58
CA THR A 203 -4.65 22.28 43.67
C THR A 203 -3.86 23.52 43.23
N GLN A 204 -2.52 23.60 43.38
CA GLN A 204 -1.65 24.61 42.73
C GLN A 204 -0.17 24.16 42.62
N ASN A 205 0.55 24.72 41.61
CA ASN A 205 2.01 24.76 41.37
C ASN A 205 2.90 23.64 41.94
N GLY A 206 3.18 22.62 41.12
CA GLY A 206 4.29 21.69 41.31
C GLY A 206 4.46 20.79 40.09
N ALA A 207 5.69 20.52 39.69
CA ALA A 207 6.00 19.50 38.68
C ALA A 207 6.48 18.24 39.39
N CYS A 208 6.05 17.07 38.89
CA CYS A 208 6.55 15.79 39.36
C CYS A 208 7.91 15.44 38.71
N ASN A 209 8.87 16.37 38.72
CA ASN A 209 10.16 16.11 38.09
C ASN A 209 10.97 15.10 38.91
N GLY A 210 11.46 14.04 38.25
CA GLY A 210 12.30 13.02 38.87
C GLY A 210 11.60 12.17 39.92
N ASN A 211 10.26 12.07 39.88
CA ASN A 211 9.50 11.19 40.77
C ASN A 211 9.53 9.71 40.32
N ILE A 212 9.84 9.42 39.06
CA ILE A 212 9.90 8.05 38.53
C ILE A 212 11.20 7.39 38.99
N ILE A 213 11.06 6.21 39.62
CA ILE A 213 12.16 5.39 40.16
C ILE A 213 12.21 3.99 39.54
N ALA A 214 11.47 3.77 38.45
CA ALA A 214 11.38 2.49 37.74
C ALA A 214 12.67 2.06 37.00
N GLY A 215 13.76 2.84 37.06
CA GLY A 215 14.99 2.57 36.33
C GLY A 215 14.76 2.56 34.82
N HIS A 216 15.13 1.47 34.13
CA HIS A 216 14.92 1.26 32.70
C HIS A 216 13.65 0.46 32.37
N VAL A 217 12.74 0.30 33.33
CA VAL A 217 11.49 -0.47 33.18
C VAL A 217 10.34 0.47 32.80
N LEU A 218 9.49 0.02 31.87
CA LEU A 218 8.30 0.73 31.46
C LEU A 218 7.23 0.65 32.56
N THR A 219 6.54 1.74 32.82
CA THR A 219 5.42 1.81 33.78
C THR A 219 4.36 2.79 33.28
N SER A 220 3.09 2.46 33.51
CA SER A 220 1.96 3.39 33.40
C SER A 220 1.16 3.54 34.70
N GLY A 221 1.77 3.12 35.82
CA GLY A 221 1.11 3.05 37.13
C GLY A 221 0.30 1.76 37.28
N TYR A 222 0.03 1.32 38.52
CA TYR A 222 -0.75 0.10 38.78
C TYR A 222 -1.75 0.32 39.93
N ILE A 223 -2.97 -0.15 39.71
CA ILE A 223 -4.15 -0.10 40.56
C ILE A 223 -4.76 -1.49 40.57
N ASP A 224 -4.88 -2.08 41.76
CA ASP A 224 -5.52 -3.36 42.00
C ASP A 224 -7.03 -3.20 42.09
N HIS A 225 -7.76 -3.74 41.10
CA HIS A 225 -9.22 -3.72 41.05
C HIS A 225 -9.90 -4.86 41.83
N SER A 226 -9.13 -5.83 42.35
CA SER A 226 -9.67 -6.90 43.19
C SER A 226 -10.00 -6.43 44.61
N LEU A 227 -9.41 -5.31 45.03
CA LEU A 227 -9.52 -4.78 46.39
C LEU A 227 -10.75 -3.88 46.62
N THR A 228 -11.35 -3.30 45.57
CA THR A 228 -12.64 -2.59 45.64
C THR A 228 -13.40 -2.61 44.30
N GLY A 229 -14.71 -2.89 44.35
CA GLY A 229 -15.57 -3.11 43.19
C GLY A 229 -15.89 -1.89 42.31
N GLN A 230 -15.20 -0.76 42.46
CA GLN A 230 -15.18 0.36 41.51
C GLN A 230 -14.12 1.39 41.96
N GLY A 231 -13.09 1.60 41.13
CA GLY A 231 -12.01 2.58 41.37
C GLY A 231 -10.63 1.96 41.55
N GLY A 232 -10.57 0.73 42.06
CA GLY A 232 -9.32 0.01 42.38
C GLY A 232 -8.46 0.75 43.41
N VAL A 233 -7.46 0.07 43.96
CA VAL A 233 -6.56 0.64 44.97
C VAL A 233 -5.14 0.64 44.44
N LYS A 234 -4.49 1.80 44.51
CA LYS A 234 -3.06 1.92 44.23
C LYS A 234 -2.30 0.94 45.13
N VAL A 235 -1.56 0.01 44.53
CA VAL A 235 -0.86 -1.01 45.31
C VAL A 235 0.16 -0.35 46.24
N PHE A 236 0.15 -0.80 47.49
CA PHE A 236 1.05 -0.35 48.53
C PHE A 236 1.68 -1.57 49.22
N ASN A 237 2.99 -1.55 49.37
CA ASN A 237 3.74 -2.54 50.14
C ASN A 237 4.47 -1.81 51.28
N SER A 238 4.25 -2.26 52.51
CA SER A 238 4.86 -1.67 53.72
C SER A 238 6.38 -1.84 53.80
N GLN A 239 6.99 -2.63 52.91
CA GLN A 239 8.43 -2.80 52.78
C GLN A 239 9.10 -1.72 51.91
N TRP A 240 8.33 -0.95 51.13
CA TRP A 240 8.89 0.13 50.31
C TRP A 240 9.29 1.33 51.17
N ALA A 241 10.24 2.14 50.68
CA ALA A 241 10.68 3.30 51.44
C ALA A 241 9.54 4.31 51.59
N ASN A 242 9.61 5.16 52.62
CA ASN A 242 8.55 6.12 52.89
C ASN A 242 8.32 7.05 51.67
N GLY A 243 7.08 7.06 51.17
CA GLY A 243 6.69 7.83 49.99
C GLY A 243 6.94 7.14 48.65
N GLU A 244 7.48 5.93 48.62
CA GLU A 244 7.56 5.09 47.41
C GLU A 244 6.26 4.31 47.18
N GLY A 245 6.01 3.97 45.92
CA GLY A 245 4.86 3.20 45.51
C GLY A 245 4.74 3.11 43.99
N LYS A 246 3.60 2.60 43.53
CA LYS A 246 3.25 2.67 42.10
C LYS A 246 3.00 4.11 41.68
N CYS A 247 3.22 4.44 40.42
CA CYS A 247 2.76 5.73 39.90
C CYS A 247 1.22 5.75 39.86
N SER A 248 0.61 6.88 40.19
CA SER A 248 -0.77 7.19 39.82
C SER A 248 -0.80 7.88 38.46
N HIS A 249 -1.97 8.02 37.85
CA HIS A 249 -2.10 8.83 36.63
C HIS A 249 -1.84 10.32 36.95
N GLY A 250 -2.46 10.80 38.04
CA GLY A 250 -2.32 12.14 38.60
C GLY A 250 -3.35 13.14 38.06
N GLY A 251 -3.17 14.43 38.37
CA GLY A 251 -4.13 15.46 37.98
C GLY A 251 -5.27 15.66 38.97
N ARG A 252 -5.96 16.79 38.87
CA ARG A 252 -7.07 17.18 39.77
C ARG A 252 -8.17 16.12 39.93
N HIS A 253 -8.36 15.26 38.94
CA HIS A 253 -9.43 14.27 38.93
C HIS A 253 -9.00 12.86 39.36
N ASP A 254 -7.71 12.58 39.52
CA ASP A 254 -7.24 11.29 40.02
C ASP A 254 -7.13 11.33 41.55
N ALA A 255 -8.06 10.67 42.26
CA ALA A 255 -8.05 10.61 43.71
C ALA A 255 -6.83 9.87 44.28
N SER A 256 -6.25 8.92 43.52
CA SER A 256 -5.09 8.14 43.95
C SER A 256 -3.79 8.97 44.05
N ARG A 257 -3.79 10.20 43.52
CA ARG A 257 -2.68 11.15 43.62
C ARG A 257 -2.29 11.52 45.04
N PHE A 258 -3.18 11.32 46.02
CA PHE A 258 -2.94 11.64 47.43
C PHE A 258 -2.36 10.48 48.24
N LEU A 259 -2.29 9.28 47.65
CA LEU A 259 -1.68 8.10 48.28
C LEU A 259 -0.15 8.13 48.11
N PRO A 260 0.64 7.39 48.92
CA PRO A 260 2.10 7.30 48.78
C PRO A 260 2.54 7.10 47.33
N ALA A 261 3.69 7.68 46.97
CA ALA A 261 4.00 8.09 45.60
C ALA A 261 3.01 9.14 45.07
N THR A 262 2.79 10.21 45.85
CA THR A 262 1.83 11.28 45.54
C THR A 262 2.15 11.97 44.21
N GLY A 263 1.11 12.45 43.52
CA GLY A 263 1.23 13.06 42.19
C GLY A 263 0.80 12.11 41.08
N GLY A 264 1.68 11.86 40.11
CA GLY A 264 1.43 10.94 39.00
C GLY A 264 2.41 11.10 37.86
N ILE A 265 2.10 10.54 36.70
CA ILE A 265 2.99 10.47 35.53
C ILE A 265 2.39 11.03 34.22
N ASN A 266 1.12 11.43 34.20
CA ASN A 266 0.47 11.81 32.94
C ASN A 266 1.03 13.13 32.36
N LYS A 267 1.04 13.19 31.02
CA LYS A 267 1.60 14.28 30.18
C LYS A 267 0.55 14.84 29.20
N GLU A 268 -0.73 14.68 29.51
CA GLU A 268 -1.85 14.86 28.58
C GLU A 268 -2.11 16.32 28.21
N THR A 269 -1.75 17.26 29.07
CA THR A 269 -2.03 18.69 28.89
C THR A 269 -0.85 19.55 29.31
N THR A 270 -0.86 20.82 28.89
CA THR A 270 0.07 21.85 29.37
C THR A 270 -0.29 22.36 30.78
N SER A 271 -1.41 21.93 31.35
CA SER A 271 -1.92 22.41 32.64
C SER A 271 -1.19 21.75 33.81
N THR A 272 -0.60 22.58 34.66
CA THR A 272 0.05 22.15 35.92
C THR A 272 -0.92 21.48 36.90
N VAL A 273 -2.23 21.69 36.73
CA VAL A 273 -3.29 21.14 37.58
C VAL A 273 -3.79 19.80 37.06
N LEU A 274 -3.79 19.58 35.76
CA LEU A 274 -4.32 18.37 35.13
C LEU A 274 -3.21 17.33 34.87
N SER A 275 -2.00 17.78 34.60
CA SER A 275 -0.88 16.91 34.26
C SER A 275 0.32 17.13 35.19
N PRO A 276 0.67 16.17 36.06
CA PRO A 276 1.85 16.27 36.90
C PRO A 276 3.17 16.39 36.10
N HIS A 277 3.19 15.84 34.88
CA HIS A 277 4.31 15.92 33.94
C HIS A 277 4.01 16.86 32.76
N TYR A 278 3.25 17.95 32.98
CA TYR A 278 2.91 18.93 31.94
C TYR A 278 4.11 19.46 31.13
N TYR A 279 5.30 19.52 31.75
CA TYR A 279 6.55 19.97 31.11
C TYR A 279 7.05 19.02 30.00
N LEU A 280 6.54 17.78 29.94
CA LEU A 280 6.83 16.81 28.88
C LEU A 280 5.70 16.72 27.84
N HIS A 281 4.61 17.47 27.99
CA HIS A 281 3.45 17.41 27.10
C HIS A 281 3.82 17.61 25.63
N SER A 282 4.62 18.65 25.31
CA SER A 282 5.05 18.90 23.94
C SER A 282 5.94 17.78 23.38
N LYS A 283 6.76 17.15 24.22
CA LYS A 283 7.61 16.02 23.80
C LYS A 283 6.76 14.78 23.54
N ALA A 284 5.80 14.49 24.41
CA ALA A 284 4.84 13.39 24.24
C ALA A 284 4.00 13.57 22.96
N GLY A 285 3.44 14.76 22.75
CA GLY A 285 2.65 15.08 21.56
C GLY A 285 3.46 14.94 20.27
N LYS A 286 4.70 15.45 20.24
CA LYS A 286 5.60 15.27 19.09
C LYS A 286 5.87 13.80 18.79
N MET A 287 6.17 12.99 19.81
CA MET A 287 6.42 11.56 19.64
C MET A 287 5.17 10.81 19.18
N ALA A 288 3.99 11.19 19.65
CA ALA A 288 2.71 10.66 19.19
C ALA A 288 2.43 11.03 17.72
N THR A 289 2.76 12.26 17.29
CA THR A 289 2.69 12.67 15.87
C THR A 289 3.65 11.84 15.03
N ASP A 290 4.90 11.70 15.46
CA ASP A 290 5.93 10.95 14.72
C ASP A 290 5.54 9.45 14.61
N ALA A 291 5.01 8.84 15.69
CA ALA A 291 4.51 7.47 15.68
C ALA A 291 3.28 7.29 14.79
N THR A 292 2.39 8.30 14.76
CA THR A 292 1.24 8.32 13.84
C THR A 292 1.73 8.38 12.40
N THR A 293 2.72 9.21 12.06
CA THR A 293 3.34 9.24 10.73
C THR A 293 4.01 7.90 10.39
N ASP A 294 4.75 7.30 11.33
CA ASP A 294 5.44 6.02 11.14
C ASP A 294 4.46 4.88 10.79
N PHE A 295 3.27 4.87 11.42
CA PHE A 295 2.21 3.92 11.12
C PHE A 295 1.78 3.95 9.65
N PHE A 296 1.81 5.10 8.99
CA PHE A 296 1.42 5.20 7.58
C PHE A 296 2.56 4.91 6.59
N ILE A 297 3.79 5.39 6.83
CA ILE A 297 4.79 5.45 5.73
C ILE A 297 6.26 5.09 6.06
N ARG A 298 6.72 4.99 7.32
CA ARG A 298 8.18 5.01 7.60
C ARG A 298 8.87 3.68 7.84
N ASN A 299 8.14 2.60 8.10
CA ASN A 299 8.74 1.31 8.45
C ASN A 299 8.12 0.13 7.69
N GLU A 300 8.73 -1.06 7.76
CA GLU A 300 8.26 -2.27 7.08
C GLU A 300 6.85 -2.71 7.51
N SER A 301 6.41 -2.24 8.68
CA SER A 301 5.07 -2.50 9.21
C SER A 301 4.03 -1.46 8.76
N SER A 302 4.43 -0.40 8.07
CA SER A 302 3.58 0.73 7.75
C SER A 302 2.46 0.38 6.78
N LEU A 303 1.37 1.16 6.78
CA LEU A 303 0.27 0.96 5.85
C LEU A 303 0.70 1.09 4.39
N LEU A 304 1.70 1.93 4.07
CA LEU A 304 2.28 1.99 2.73
C LEU A 304 2.83 0.63 2.31
N THR A 305 3.60 -0.02 3.18
CA THR A 305 4.19 -1.34 2.89
C THR A 305 3.12 -2.43 2.80
N VAL A 306 2.11 -2.41 3.67
CA VAL A 306 1.08 -3.45 3.77
C VAL A 306 -0.01 -3.32 2.69
N LEU A 307 -0.40 -2.10 2.35
CA LEU A 307 -1.51 -1.81 1.43
C LEU A 307 -1.05 -1.46 0.02
N GLY A 308 0.19 -0.97 -0.14
CA GLY A 308 0.67 -0.34 -1.36
C GLY A 308 0.12 1.08 -1.56
N TYR A 309 0.78 1.84 -2.43
CA TYR A 309 0.49 3.26 -2.65
C TYR A 309 -0.94 3.51 -3.15
N VAL A 310 -1.49 2.68 -4.05
CA VAL A 310 -2.86 2.87 -4.59
C VAL A 310 -3.92 2.87 -3.48
N ARG A 311 -3.84 1.89 -2.56
CA ARG A 311 -4.79 1.74 -1.47
C ARG A 311 -4.55 2.77 -0.37
N LEU A 312 -3.28 3.11 -0.10
CA LEU A 312 -2.95 4.22 0.79
C LEU A 312 -3.51 5.55 0.26
N GLY A 313 -3.37 5.84 -1.04
CA GLY A 313 -3.95 7.02 -1.66
C GLY A 313 -5.48 7.06 -1.53
N LYS A 314 -6.17 5.92 -1.74
CA LYS A 314 -7.62 5.83 -1.50
C LYS A 314 -7.99 6.06 -0.03
N LEU A 315 -7.22 5.49 0.91
CA LEU A 315 -7.40 5.71 2.34
C LEU A 315 -7.29 7.19 2.70
N LEU A 316 -6.30 7.89 2.14
CA LEU A 316 -6.06 9.32 2.38
C LEU A 316 -6.98 10.23 1.58
N GLY A 317 -7.80 9.71 0.64
CA GLY A 317 -8.55 10.56 -0.29
C GLY A 317 -7.67 11.22 -1.36
N LEU A 318 -6.41 10.80 -1.50
CA LEU A 318 -5.42 11.23 -2.47
C LEU A 318 -5.32 10.21 -3.61
N ASN A 319 -6.46 9.89 -4.22
CA ASN A 319 -6.50 8.90 -5.29
C ASN A 319 -5.93 9.44 -6.60
N GLU A 320 -5.24 8.57 -7.34
CA GLU A 320 -4.80 8.84 -8.71
C GLU A 320 -5.95 9.17 -9.65
N GLN A 321 -7.21 8.91 -9.28
CA GLN A 321 -8.38 9.22 -10.12
C GLN A 321 -8.63 10.73 -10.30
N ASN A 322 -8.07 11.58 -9.43
CA ASN A 322 -8.05 13.03 -9.64
C ASN A 322 -6.99 13.44 -10.68
N HIS A 323 -6.09 12.53 -11.05
CA HIS A 323 -5.41 12.52 -12.33
C HIS A 323 -6.24 11.67 -13.29
N GLN A 324 -6.82 12.33 -14.29
CA GLN A 324 -7.47 11.65 -15.40
C GLN A 324 -6.43 10.85 -16.24
N SER A 325 -5.76 9.85 -15.69
CA SER A 325 -5.19 8.77 -16.51
C SER A 325 -6.40 7.98 -17.01
N GLN A 326 -6.74 8.20 -18.28
CA GLN A 326 -7.87 7.59 -18.98
C GLN A 326 -7.76 6.04 -19.08
N CYS A 327 -6.67 5.46 -18.59
CA CYS A 327 -6.29 4.05 -18.78
C CYS A 327 -6.54 3.20 -17.53
N VAL A 328 -6.93 1.95 -17.71
CA VAL A 328 -7.08 0.95 -16.65
C VAL A 328 -5.71 0.51 -16.14
N ASN A 329 -5.52 0.40 -14.81
CA ASN A 329 -4.36 -0.27 -14.23
C ASN A 329 -4.61 -1.78 -14.10
N CYS A 330 -4.10 -2.55 -15.05
CA CYS A 330 -4.18 -4.01 -15.10
C CYS A 330 -3.29 -4.73 -14.07
N ASN A 331 -2.43 -4.00 -13.35
CA ASN A 331 -1.48 -4.52 -12.37
C ASN A 331 -1.85 -4.10 -10.92
N ASP A 332 -3.11 -3.75 -10.67
CA ASP A 332 -3.58 -3.45 -9.32
C ASP A 332 -3.58 -4.74 -8.46
N PRO A 333 -3.07 -4.71 -7.21
CA PRO A 333 -2.99 -5.90 -6.35
C PRO A 333 -4.32 -6.59 -6.01
N SER A 334 -5.46 -5.94 -6.29
CA SER A 334 -6.80 -6.51 -6.14
C SER A 334 -7.27 -7.36 -7.34
N LEU A 335 -6.58 -7.25 -8.48
CA LEU A 335 -6.99 -7.80 -9.77
C LEU A 335 -6.24 -9.09 -10.11
N SER A 336 -6.75 -9.78 -11.13
CA SER A 336 -6.07 -10.89 -11.80
C SER A 336 -5.33 -10.40 -13.05
N ILE A 337 -4.17 -10.97 -13.34
CA ILE A 337 -3.59 -10.91 -14.70
C ILE A 337 -3.97 -12.20 -15.43
N VAL A 338 -4.69 -12.07 -16.54
CA VAL A 338 -5.31 -13.19 -17.23
C VAL A 338 -4.82 -13.29 -18.68
N PHE A 339 -4.29 -14.45 -19.05
CA PHE A 339 -3.87 -14.77 -20.42
C PHE A 339 -4.80 -15.82 -21.02
N VAL A 340 -5.25 -15.58 -22.26
CA VAL A 340 -6.04 -16.54 -23.04
C VAL A 340 -5.33 -16.74 -24.38
N ILE A 341 -4.77 -17.93 -24.57
CA ILE A 341 -3.79 -18.19 -25.63
C ILE A 341 -4.28 -19.32 -26.53
N ASP A 342 -4.40 -19.01 -27.82
CA ASP A 342 -4.58 -19.99 -28.87
C ASP A 342 -3.33 -20.88 -29.00
N THR A 343 -3.52 -22.19 -28.97
CA THR A 343 -2.44 -23.20 -29.06
C THR A 343 -2.53 -24.07 -30.31
N THR A 344 -3.32 -23.66 -31.30
CA THR A 344 -3.46 -24.35 -32.58
C THR A 344 -2.16 -24.30 -33.40
N GLY A 345 -2.00 -25.21 -34.36
CA GLY A 345 -0.79 -25.29 -35.18
C GLY A 345 -0.48 -24.02 -35.99
N SER A 346 -1.49 -23.23 -36.36
CA SER A 346 -1.33 -21.97 -37.12
C SER A 346 -0.60 -20.88 -36.32
N MET A 347 -0.72 -20.92 -34.99
CA MET A 347 -0.01 -20.04 -34.06
C MET A 347 1.50 -20.27 -34.00
N ALA A 348 2.07 -21.23 -34.75
CA ALA A 348 3.49 -21.58 -34.68
C ALA A 348 4.46 -20.40 -34.88
N SER A 349 4.12 -19.43 -35.74
CA SER A 349 4.95 -18.23 -35.94
C SER A 349 4.81 -17.20 -34.81
N ASP A 350 3.71 -17.25 -34.06
CA ASP A 350 3.27 -16.16 -33.17
C ASP A 350 3.48 -16.54 -31.70
N ILE A 351 3.35 -17.83 -31.38
CA ILE A 351 3.42 -18.35 -30.01
C ILE A 351 4.73 -18.00 -29.32
N PHE A 352 5.84 -17.92 -30.05
CA PHE A 352 7.13 -17.52 -29.48
C PHE A 352 7.12 -16.08 -28.96
N GLN A 353 6.49 -15.16 -29.69
CA GLN A 353 6.33 -13.77 -29.26
C GLN A 353 5.34 -13.68 -28.10
N VAL A 354 4.22 -14.40 -28.18
CA VAL A 354 3.22 -14.45 -27.09
C VAL A 354 3.85 -14.91 -25.77
N ARG A 355 4.66 -15.99 -25.79
CA ARG A 355 5.36 -16.49 -24.59
C ARG A 355 6.29 -15.46 -24.00
N GLN A 356 7.20 -14.92 -24.82
CA GLN A 356 8.20 -13.95 -24.35
C GLN A 356 7.52 -12.76 -23.68
N LYS A 357 6.46 -12.26 -24.31
CA LYS A 357 5.75 -11.09 -23.84
C LYS A 357 4.84 -11.34 -22.63
N ALA A 358 4.18 -12.49 -22.56
CA ALA A 358 3.44 -12.88 -21.36
C ALA A 358 4.39 -13.06 -20.17
N VAL A 359 5.55 -13.66 -20.37
CA VAL A 359 6.61 -13.79 -19.35
C VAL A 359 7.12 -12.41 -18.92
N GLU A 360 7.34 -11.50 -19.86
CA GLU A 360 7.73 -10.11 -19.55
C GLU A 360 6.67 -9.40 -18.70
N MET A 361 5.38 -9.54 -19.03
CA MET A 361 4.29 -8.98 -18.25
C MET A 361 4.26 -9.56 -16.83
N VAL A 362 4.37 -10.87 -16.67
CA VAL A 362 4.42 -11.52 -15.34
C VAL A 362 5.63 -11.03 -14.56
N THR A 363 6.79 -10.92 -15.21
CA THR A 363 8.04 -10.38 -14.61
C THR A 363 7.82 -9.00 -14.02
N LYS A 364 7.22 -8.09 -14.80
CA LYS A 364 6.91 -6.73 -14.39
C LYS A 364 5.86 -6.70 -13.27
N ALA A 365 4.90 -7.62 -13.31
CA ALA A 365 3.85 -7.72 -12.31
C ALA A 365 4.37 -8.23 -10.96
N MET A 366 5.44 -9.02 -10.93
CA MET A 366 6.01 -9.57 -9.70
C MET A 366 6.74 -8.53 -8.82
N MET A 367 6.73 -7.24 -9.17
CA MET A 367 7.33 -6.20 -8.36
C MET A 367 6.60 -6.03 -7.02
N PRO A 368 7.31 -5.98 -5.87
CA PRO A 368 6.73 -5.73 -4.56
C PRO A 368 5.88 -4.45 -4.51
N GLY A 369 4.67 -4.55 -3.95
CA GLY A 369 3.67 -3.47 -3.95
C GLY A 369 2.76 -3.42 -5.18
N TYR A 370 3.10 -4.15 -6.24
CA TYR A 370 2.36 -4.19 -7.51
C TYR A 370 1.89 -5.61 -7.89
N SER A 371 2.22 -6.64 -7.11
CA SER A 371 1.82 -8.02 -7.42
C SER A 371 0.30 -8.16 -7.48
N PRO A 372 -0.26 -8.73 -8.56
CA PRO A 372 -1.69 -8.99 -8.66
C PRO A 372 -2.12 -10.04 -7.63
N PHE A 373 -3.43 -10.14 -7.41
CA PHE A 373 -4.01 -11.12 -6.48
C PHE A 373 -3.70 -12.56 -6.90
N ASN A 374 -3.76 -12.84 -8.20
CA ASN A 374 -3.38 -14.09 -8.84
C ASN A 374 -3.16 -13.91 -10.36
N TYR A 375 -2.58 -14.94 -10.97
CA TYR A 375 -2.42 -15.08 -12.41
C TYR A 375 -3.28 -16.22 -12.92
N ILE A 376 -3.83 -16.07 -14.11
CA ILE A 376 -4.65 -17.08 -14.77
C ILE A 376 -4.13 -17.28 -16.19
N VAL A 377 -3.84 -18.53 -16.56
CA VAL A 377 -3.45 -18.89 -17.93
C VAL A 377 -4.47 -19.87 -18.46
N VAL A 378 -5.14 -19.50 -19.55
CA VAL A 378 -6.08 -20.33 -20.30
C VAL A 378 -5.51 -20.60 -21.68
N THR A 379 -5.52 -21.87 -22.08
CA THR A 379 -5.19 -22.27 -23.46
C THR A 379 -6.43 -22.84 -24.12
N PHE A 380 -6.61 -22.61 -25.42
CA PHE A 380 -7.68 -23.24 -26.20
C PHE A 380 -7.14 -23.80 -27.53
N ASN A 381 -7.85 -24.79 -28.06
CA ASN A 381 -7.52 -25.53 -29.29
C ASN A 381 -8.79 -26.23 -29.83
N ASP A 382 -8.67 -26.94 -30.95
CA ASP A 382 -9.73 -27.76 -31.55
C ASP A 382 -9.60 -29.25 -31.15
N PRO A 383 -10.66 -29.89 -30.61
CA PRO A 383 -12.00 -29.34 -30.35
C PRO A 383 -12.08 -28.57 -29.02
N ALA A 384 -13.20 -27.89 -28.76
CA ALA A 384 -13.44 -27.07 -27.55
C ALA A 384 -13.05 -27.75 -26.22
N SER A 385 -13.17 -29.08 -26.14
CA SER A 385 -12.79 -29.88 -24.96
C SER A 385 -11.29 -29.85 -24.62
N LYS A 386 -10.44 -29.33 -25.51
CA LYS A 386 -9.01 -29.09 -25.26
C LYS A 386 -8.73 -27.75 -24.56
N THR A 387 -9.76 -26.98 -24.22
CA THR A 387 -9.60 -25.77 -23.40
C THR A 387 -9.12 -26.14 -22.00
N THR A 388 -8.00 -25.58 -21.56
CA THR A 388 -7.46 -25.80 -20.20
C THR A 388 -7.20 -24.49 -19.50
N TYR A 389 -7.24 -24.48 -18.17
CA TYR A 389 -6.93 -23.31 -17.36
C TYR A 389 -6.05 -23.67 -16.16
N ARG A 390 -5.25 -22.71 -15.70
CA ARG A 390 -4.40 -22.83 -14.52
C ARG A 390 -4.39 -21.50 -13.75
N VAL A 391 -4.35 -21.57 -12.43
CA VAL A 391 -4.37 -20.39 -11.53
C VAL A 391 -3.25 -20.51 -10.50
N SER A 392 -2.45 -19.47 -10.33
CA SER A 392 -1.42 -19.41 -9.27
C SER A 392 -1.25 -18.01 -8.74
N LYS A 393 -0.75 -17.89 -7.50
CA LYS A 393 -0.25 -16.64 -6.92
C LYS A 393 1.26 -16.48 -7.09
N ASP A 394 1.95 -17.55 -7.51
CA ASP A 394 3.39 -17.55 -7.73
C ASP A 394 3.70 -17.23 -9.20
N GLY A 395 4.23 -16.03 -9.45
CA GLY A 395 4.61 -15.60 -10.80
C GLY A 395 5.72 -16.47 -11.43
N GLU A 396 6.61 -17.08 -10.64
CA GLU A 396 7.65 -17.99 -11.17
C GLU A 396 7.05 -19.31 -11.67
N GLU A 397 6.02 -19.80 -10.99
CA GLU A 397 5.24 -20.94 -11.48
C GLU A 397 4.54 -20.61 -12.81
N VAL A 398 3.90 -19.44 -12.90
CA VAL A 398 3.18 -19.00 -14.10
C VAL A 398 4.12 -18.85 -15.29
N LYS A 399 5.32 -18.30 -15.08
CA LYS A 399 6.35 -18.21 -16.12
C LYS A 399 6.75 -19.58 -16.66
N ARG A 400 6.87 -20.60 -15.81
CA ARG A 400 7.13 -21.99 -16.25
C ARG A 400 6.00 -22.51 -17.13
N TRP A 401 4.74 -22.19 -16.81
CA TRP A 401 3.59 -22.58 -17.63
C TRP A 401 3.63 -21.94 -19.01
N LEU A 402 3.89 -20.63 -19.05
CA LEU A 402 4.00 -19.86 -20.30
C LEU A 402 5.14 -20.38 -21.18
N ASN A 403 6.32 -20.62 -20.60
CA ASN A 403 7.47 -21.16 -21.35
C ASN A 403 7.23 -22.57 -21.89
N ALA A 404 6.44 -23.38 -21.18
CA ALA A 404 6.12 -24.76 -21.55
C ALA A 404 4.99 -24.90 -22.57
N LEU A 405 4.38 -23.81 -23.02
CA LEU A 405 3.35 -23.88 -24.06
C LEU A 405 3.90 -24.61 -25.30
N THR A 406 3.03 -25.27 -26.05
CA THR A 406 3.33 -25.88 -27.34
C THR A 406 2.16 -25.60 -28.26
N VAL A 407 2.42 -25.54 -29.56
CA VAL A 407 1.36 -25.48 -30.56
C VAL A 407 1.21 -26.86 -31.18
N ASP A 408 -0.03 -27.29 -31.36
CA ASP A 408 -0.36 -28.53 -32.03
C ASP A 408 -1.80 -28.48 -32.56
N GLY A 409 -2.14 -29.42 -33.44
CA GLY A 409 -3.50 -29.51 -33.97
C GLY A 409 -3.92 -28.24 -34.70
N GLY A 410 -5.16 -27.79 -34.45
CA GLY A 410 -5.90 -26.92 -35.35
C GLY A 410 -6.49 -27.78 -36.47
N GLY A 411 -7.80 -27.99 -36.43
CA GLY A 411 -8.51 -28.76 -37.45
C GLY A 411 -8.75 -27.88 -38.66
N ASP A 412 -9.87 -27.19 -38.62
CA ASP A 412 -10.24 -26.12 -39.54
C ASP A 412 -10.22 -24.77 -38.82
N CYS A 413 -9.87 -23.71 -39.56
CA CYS A 413 -10.13 -22.33 -39.14
C CYS A 413 -11.59 -22.02 -39.53
N PRO A 414 -12.50 -21.63 -38.60
CA PRO A 414 -12.29 -20.89 -37.33
C PRO A 414 -11.97 -21.72 -36.06
N GLU A 415 -11.62 -21.09 -34.93
CA GLU A 415 -11.18 -21.74 -33.66
C GLU A 415 -12.05 -21.38 -32.42
N TYR A 416 -12.02 -22.18 -31.34
CA TYR A 416 -12.91 -22.06 -30.16
C TYR A 416 -12.57 -20.90 -29.17
N ALA A 417 -12.42 -19.69 -29.71
CA ALA A 417 -12.02 -18.50 -28.97
C ALA A 417 -12.98 -18.11 -27.84
N MET A 418 -14.31 -18.25 -28.01
CA MET A 418 -15.26 -17.82 -26.98
C MET A 418 -15.25 -18.75 -25.77
N SER A 419 -15.02 -20.04 -25.97
CA SER A 419 -14.84 -21.03 -24.91
C SER A 419 -13.63 -20.69 -24.04
N GLY A 420 -12.50 -20.33 -24.67
CA GLY A 420 -11.30 -19.86 -23.98
C GLY A 420 -11.55 -18.58 -23.17
N ILE A 421 -12.14 -17.56 -23.81
CA ILE A 421 -12.43 -16.27 -23.16
C ILE A 421 -13.40 -16.44 -22.00
N LYS A 422 -14.50 -17.17 -22.19
CA LYS A 422 -15.50 -17.43 -21.14
C LYS A 422 -14.86 -18.09 -19.93
N THR A 423 -14.10 -19.18 -20.15
CA THR A 423 -13.39 -19.90 -19.08
C THR A 423 -12.50 -18.95 -18.28
N ALA A 424 -11.72 -18.11 -18.96
CA ALA A 424 -10.85 -17.15 -18.31
C ALA A 424 -11.61 -16.14 -17.44
N MET A 425 -12.73 -15.62 -17.96
CA MET A 425 -13.57 -14.63 -17.28
C MET A 425 -14.33 -15.21 -16.08
N GLU A 426 -14.63 -16.50 -16.06
CA GLU A 426 -15.26 -17.17 -14.90
C GLU A 426 -14.33 -17.18 -13.68
N TYR A 427 -13.03 -17.39 -13.88
CA TYR A 427 -12.03 -17.40 -12.80
C TYR A 427 -11.43 -16.02 -12.49
N ALA A 428 -11.52 -15.07 -13.42
CA ALA A 428 -11.02 -13.71 -13.22
C ALA A 428 -11.73 -12.98 -12.08
N ARG A 429 -10.96 -12.21 -11.31
CA ARG A 429 -11.49 -11.21 -10.38
C ARG A 429 -12.17 -10.09 -11.17
N ASN A 430 -13.20 -9.49 -10.60
CA ASN A 430 -13.88 -8.35 -11.21
C ASN A 430 -12.88 -7.19 -11.44
N GLY A 431 -13.07 -6.37 -12.49
CA GLY A 431 -12.17 -5.29 -12.87
C GLY A 431 -10.91 -5.71 -13.63
N SER A 432 -10.66 -7.02 -13.79
CA SER A 432 -9.38 -7.53 -14.33
C SER A 432 -9.25 -7.35 -15.85
N CYS A 433 -8.01 -7.22 -16.31
CA CYS A 433 -7.66 -7.25 -17.72
C CYS A 433 -7.48 -8.69 -18.22
N VAL A 434 -8.06 -9.00 -19.38
CA VAL A 434 -7.99 -10.30 -20.04
C VAL A 434 -7.25 -10.15 -21.36
N PHE A 435 -6.02 -10.65 -21.45
CA PHE A 435 -5.18 -10.58 -22.65
C PHE A 435 -5.39 -11.83 -23.51
N PHE A 436 -6.07 -11.65 -24.63
CA PHE A 436 -6.46 -12.71 -25.56
C PHE A 436 -5.59 -12.67 -26.82
N PHE A 437 -5.04 -13.83 -27.22
CA PHE A 437 -4.13 -13.99 -28.36
C PHE A 437 -4.62 -15.11 -29.28
N THR A 438 -4.81 -14.81 -30.58
CA THR A 438 -5.19 -15.79 -31.62
C THR A 438 -4.79 -15.31 -33.02
N ASP A 439 -4.71 -16.23 -33.99
CA ASP A 439 -4.58 -15.91 -35.41
C ASP A 439 -5.82 -16.29 -36.24
N ALA A 440 -6.93 -16.69 -35.57
CA ALA A 440 -8.13 -17.23 -36.19
C ALA A 440 -9.44 -16.50 -35.80
N ASP A 441 -10.48 -16.70 -36.60
CA ASP A 441 -11.85 -16.27 -36.30
C ASP A 441 -12.48 -17.21 -35.24
N PRO A 442 -13.54 -16.79 -34.49
CA PRO A 442 -14.21 -17.65 -33.52
C PRO A 442 -15.14 -18.69 -34.18
N LYS A 443 -15.04 -19.96 -33.78
CA LYS A 443 -15.88 -21.11 -34.18
C LYS A 443 -17.17 -21.23 -33.36
N ASP A 444 -17.19 -20.60 -32.20
CA ASP A 444 -18.25 -20.67 -31.19
C ASP A 444 -18.91 -19.30 -30.91
N PRO A 445 -19.38 -18.56 -31.95
CA PRO A 445 -19.96 -17.23 -31.77
C PRO A 445 -21.26 -17.23 -30.95
N GLU A 446 -21.92 -18.38 -30.76
CA GLU A 446 -23.11 -18.53 -29.92
C GLU A 446 -22.86 -18.17 -28.44
N LEU A 447 -21.62 -18.34 -27.96
CA LEU A 447 -21.23 -18.00 -26.58
C LEU A 447 -21.02 -16.49 -26.36
N ARG A 448 -21.15 -15.68 -27.43
CA ARG A 448 -20.98 -14.22 -27.40
C ARG A 448 -21.76 -13.54 -26.27
N ASN A 449 -23.02 -13.91 -26.09
CA ASN A 449 -23.89 -13.24 -25.10
C ASN A 449 -23.44 -13.55 -23.67
N GLU A 450 -22.92 -14.75 -23.42
CA GLU A 450 -22.38 -15.12 -22.10
C GLU A 450 -21.10 -14.34 -21.81
N VAL A 451 -20.19 -14.23 -22.79
CA VAL A 451 -18.98 -13.42 -22.68
C VAL A 451 -19.30 -11.94 -22.43
N VAL A 452 -20.24 -11.36 -23.18
CA VAL A 452 -20.70 -9.97 -22.96
C VAL A 452 -21.30 -9.80 -21.57
N ASN A 453 -22.07 -10.78 -21.09
CA ASN A 453 -22.63 -10.73 -19.74
C ASN A 453 -21.54 -10.78 -18.67
N LEU A 454 -20.52 -11.64 -18.82
CA LEU A 454 -19.38 -11.70 -17.91
C LEU A 454 -18.59 -10.38 -17.90
N ILE A 455 -18.30 -9.81 -19.07
CA ILE A 455 -17.64 -8.50 -19.20
C ILE A 455 -18.39 -7.43 -18.40
N ARG A 456 -19.71 -7.36 -18.55
CA ARG A 456 -20.52 -6.32 -17.89
C ARG A 456 -20.72 -6.55 -16.40
N THR A 457 -20.94 -7.79 -15.98
CA THR A 457 -21.23 -8.14 -14.58
C THR A 457 -19.99 -8.08 -13.71
N LYS A 458 -18.82 -8.41 -14.27
CA LYS A 458 -17.54 -8.39 -13.58
C LYS A 458 -16.68 -7.18 -13.93
N ASP A 459 -17.15 -6.27 -14.78
CA ASP A 459 -16.37 -5.10 -15.26
C ASP A 459 -15.00 -5.52 -15.81
N LEU A 460 -14.96 -6.54 -16.66
CA LEU A 460 -13.70 -7.08 -17.19
C LEU A 460 -13.25 -6.32 -18.44
N HIS A 461 -11.94 -6.15 -18.58
CA HIS A 461 -11.35 -5.45 -19.72
C HIS A 461 -10.69 -6.45 -20.68
N LEU A 462 -11.44 -6.89 -21.68
CA LEU A 462 -10.90 -7.78 -22.73
C LEU A 462 -10.00 -7.00 -23.69
N VAL A 463 -8.76 -7.47 -23.85
CA VAL A 463 -7.78 -6.94 -24.81
C VAL A 463 -7.42 -8.04 -25.80
N SER A 464 -7.80 -7.87 -27.07
CA SER A 464 -7.64 -8.88 -28.11
C SER A 464 -6.49 -8.53 -29.06
N PHE A 465 -5.49 -9.42 -29.13
CA PHE A 465 -4.39 -9.40 -30.09
C PHE A 465 -4.66 -10.44 -31.17
N ILE A 466 -4.89 -9.96 -32.39
CA ILE A 466 -5.23 -10.83 -33.53
C ILE A 466 -4.19 -10.63 -34.64
N THR A 467 -3.51 -11.71 -35.02
CA THR A 467 -2.39 -11.73 -36.00
C THR A 467 -2.79 -12.26 -37.38
N GLY A 468 -3.96 -12.89 -37.50
CA GLY A 468 -4.45 -13.52 -38.73
C GLY A 468 -5.98 -13.46 -38.88
N GLN A 469 -6.48 -13.97 -40.00
CA GLN A 469 -7.91 -14.16 -40.30
C GLN A 469 -8.08 -15.42 -41.15
N CYS A 470 -9.15 -16.19 -40.95
CA CYS A 470 -9.40 -17.39 -41.73
C CYS A 470 -9.63 -17.04 -43.22
N HIS A 471 -8.87 -17.64 -44.13
CA HIS A 471 -9.06 -17.45 -45.57
C HIS A 471 -10.11 -18.43 -46.09
N GLY A 472 -11.39 -18.02 -46.08
CA GLY A 472 -12.44 -18.95 -46.52
C GLY A 472 -13.90 -18.55 -46.32
N GLN A 473 -14.29 -17.29 -46.50
CA GLN A 473 -15.65 -16.98 -46.98
C GLN A 473 -15.58 -15.80 -47.96
N LEU A 474 -15.86 -16.08 -49.23
CA LEU A 474 -16.09 -15.06 -50.25
C LEU A 474 -17.30 -14.20 -49.83
N GLN A 475 -17.04 -13.04 -49.22
CA GLN A 475 -17.87 -11.87 -49.48
C GLN A 475 -17.13 -10.99 -50.48
N THR A 476 -17.52 -11.13 -51.74
CA THR A 476 -17.12 -10.25 -52.84
C THR A 476 -17.36 -8.79 -52.45
N SER A 477 -16.31 -8.00 -52.33
CA SER A 477 -16.36 -6.55 -52.63
C SER A 477 -14.98 -5.99 -52.94
N PRO A 478 -14.87 -5.02 -53.86
CA PRO A 478 -13.61 -4.70 -54.52
C PRO A 478 -12.68 -3.91 -53.59
N SER A 479 -11.40 -4.26 -53.63
CA SER A 479 -10.32 -3.45 -53.09
C SER A 479 -10.36 -2.05 -53.71
N LYS A 480 -10.63 -1.03 -52.88
CA LYS A 480 -10.24 0.34 -53.17
C LYS A 480 -9.15 0.73 -52.18
N ASN A 481 -7.95 0.91 -52.71
CA ASN A 481 -6.86 1.61 -52.05
C ASN A 481 -7.35 2.98 -51.56
N GLY A 482 -7.54 3.09 -50.25
CA GLY A 482 -7.84 4.34 -49.57
C GLY A 482 -6.84 4.54 -48.45
N THR A 483 -5.80 5.33 -48.70
CA THR A 483 -4.98 5.95 -47.67
C THR A 483 -5.88 6.83 -46.81
N HIS A 484 -6.22 6.36 -45.60
CA HIS A 484 -6.97 7.16 -44.63
C HIS A 484 -6.19 7.25 -43.32
N ASN A 485 -5.53 8.41 -43.16
CA ASN A 485 -5.18 8.99 -41.87
C ASN A 485 -6.43 9.00 -40.98
N SER A 486 -6.40 8.26 -39.88
CA SER A 486 -7.47 8.24 -38.88
C SER A 486 -6.90 8.70 -37.54
N GLY A 487 -7.21 9.94 -37.17
CA GLY A 487 -7.14 10.38 -35.78
C GLY A 487 -8.21 9.64 -34.97
N GLY A 488 -7.78 8.93 -33.93
CA GLY A 488 -8.65 8.18 -33.02
C GLY A 488 -7.79 7.51 -31.95
N GLU A 489 -7.84 8.08 -30.74
CA GLU A 489 -7.19 7.70 -29.48
C GLU A 489 -5.69 7.31 -29.52
N PRO A 490 -4.87 7.77 -28.56
CA PRO A 490 -3.46 7.41 -28.55
C PRO A 490 -3.34 5.89 -28.35
N LEU A 491 -2.79 5.18 -29.36
CA LEU A 491 -2.45 3.76 -29.29
C LEU A 491 -1.94 3.41 -27.88
N GLY A 492 -2.57 2.44 -27.22
CA GLY A 492 -2.07 1.85 -25.97
C GLY A 492 -2.82 2.18 -24.68
N CYS A 493 -3.95 2.86 -24.67
CA CYS A 493 -4.76 3.05 -23.45
C CYS A 493 -5.98 2.11 -23.44
N ILE A 494 -6.16 1.31 -22.38
CA ILE A 494 -7.41 0.56 -22.17
C ILE A 494 -8.38 1.52 -21.50
N ALA A 495 -9.29 2.11 -22.28
CA ALA A 495 -10.27 3.04 -21.76
C ALA A 495 -11.32 2.32 -20.89
N LYS A 496 -11.77 2.97 -19.81
CA LYS A 496 -12.98 2.57 -19.07
C LYS A 496 -14.15 2.56 -20.05
N SER A 497 -14.92 1.48 -20.10
CA SER A 497 -15.85 1.17 -21.20
C SER A 497 -16.63 2.38 -21.71
N GLN A 498 -16.21 2.93 -22.85
CA GLN A 498 -17.02 3.87 -23.63
C GLN A 498 -17.17 3.30 -25.03
N GLY A 499 -18.41 3.00 -25.38
CA GLY A 499 -18.72 2.37 -26.65
C GLY A 499 -18.48 3.33 -27.80
N HIS A 500 -17.67 2.94 -28.80
CA HIS A 500 -17.57 3.71 -30.03
C HIS A 500 -17.33 2.90 -31.32
N ARG A 501 -18.03 3.42 -32.35
CA ARG A 501 -17.95 3.36 -33.83
C ARG A 501 -17.70 2.04 -34.57
N LYS A 502 -18.68 1.73 -35.45
CA LYS A 502 -18.73 0.63 -36.43
C LYS A 502 -17.58 0.70 -37.45
N LYS A 503 -16.80 -0.37 -37.56
CA LYS A 503 -15.99 -0.72 -38.76
C LYS A 503 -16.63 -1.92 -39.47
N ARG A 504 -15.95 -2.62 -40.40
CA ARG A 504 -16.43 -3.83 -41.11
C ARG A 504 -15.41 -4.97 -40.92
N GLY A 505 -15.86 -6.22 -40.73
CA GLY A 505 -15.02 -7.43 -40.56
C GLY A 505 -15.00 -8.00 -39.12
N TRP A 506 -14.31 -9.12 -38.87
CA TRP A 506 -14.23 -9.81 -37.57
C TRP A 506 -13.57 -9.00 -36.44
N GLY A 507 -12.79 -7.97 -36.76
CA GLY A 507 -12.38 -6.97 -35.76
C GLY A 507 -13.58 -6.29 -35.08
N ASN A 508 -14.73 -6.18 -35.76
CA ASN A 508 -15.97 -5.75 -35.12
C ASN A 508 -16.51 -6.76 -34.11
N PHE A 509 -16.29 -8.06 -34.31
CA PHE A 509 -16.87 -9.08 -33.44
C PHE A 509 -16.28 -8.92 -32.03
N PHE A 510 -14.96 -8.94 -31.91
CA PHE A 510 -14.28 -8.75 -30.62
C PHE A 510 -14.51 -7.36 -30.03
N GLN A 511 -14.51 -6.31 -30.87
CA GLN A 511 -14.87 -4.96 -30.40
C GLN A 511 -16.32 -4.88 -29.91
N SER A 512 -17.25 -5.64 -30.51
CA SER A 512 -18.65 -5.72 -30.10
C SER A 512 -18.87 -6.46 -28.78
N LEU A 513 -17.86 -7.18 -28.29
CA LEU A 513 -17.89 -7.78 -26.95
C LEU A 513 -17.72 -6.70 -25.86
N GLY A 514 -17.27 -5.49 -26.21
CA GLY A 514 -16.95 -4.41 -25.27
C GLY A 514 -15.45 -4.32 -24.93
N GLY A 515 -14.60 -5.09 -25.61
CA GLY A 515 -13.15 -5.11 -25.41
C GLY A 515 -12.37 -4.18 -26.35
N THR A 516 -11.10 -3.95 -26.00
CA THR A 516 -10.12 -3.27 -26.85
C THR A 516 -9.59 -4.25 -27.91
N TYR A 517 -9.72 -3.89 -29.18
CA TYR A 517 -9.20 -4.66 -30.31
C TYR A 517 -7.90 -4.05 -30.83
N ILE A 518 -6.83 -4.86 -30.90
CA ILE A 518 -5.52 -4.45 -31.40
C ILE A 518 -5.16 -5.32 -32.62
N PRO A 519 -5.32 -4.78 -33.85
CA PRO A 519 -4.85 -5.47 -35.05
C PRO A 519 -3.33 -5.49 -35.07
N VAL A 520 -2.75 -6.68 -35.18
CA VAL A 520 -1.29 -6.86 -35.22
C VAL A 520 -0.83 -6.88 -36.67
N LYS A 521 -0.11 -5.84 -37.11
CA LYS A 521 0.50 -5.81 -38.45
C LYS A 521 1.75 -6.70 -38.46
N ASP A 522 1.98 -7.37 -39.59
CA ASP A 522 3.19 -8.17 -39.85
C ASP A 522 3.46 -9.28 -38.81
N ARG A 523 2.42 -9.72 -38.07
CA ARG A 523 2.52 -10.66 -36.94
C ARG A 523 3.50 -10.21 -35.82
N ASP A 524 3.82 -8.92 -35.72
CA ASP A 524 4.67 -8.33 -34.67
C ASP A 524 3.81 -7.87 -33.47
N ILE A 525 3.61 -8.78 -32.50
CA ILE A 525 2.82 -8.53 -31.28
C ILE A 525 3.58 -7.61 -30.31
N SER A 526 4.89 -7.46 -30.47
CA SER A 526 5.77 -6.87 -29.47
C SER A 526 5.48 -5.38 -29.27
N LYS A 527 5.43 -4.60 -30.35
CA LYS A 527 5.24 -3.13 -30.25
C LYS A 527 3.88 -2.72 -29.68
N PRO A 528 2.74 -3.29 -30.12
CA PRO A 528 1.45 -2.91 -29.58
C PRO A 528 1.32 -3.29 -28.10
N LEU A 529 1.85 -4.45 -27.71
CA LEU A 529 1.81 -4.88 -26.32
C LEU A 529 2.72 -4.03 -25.44
N ASP A 530 3.95 -3.72 -25.86
CA ASP A 530 4.86 -2.85 -25.09
C ASP A 530 4.21 -1.49 -24.79
N THR A 531 3.58 -0.89 -25.80
CA THR A 531 2.87 0.39 -25.65
C THR A 531 1.68 0.28 -24.68
N LEU A 532 0.99 -0.87 -24.69
CA LEU A 532 -0.11 -1.14 -23.77
C LEU A 532 0.39 -1.35 -22.34
N LEU A 533 1.46 -2.11 -22.16
CA LEU A 533 2.06 -2.40 -20.87
C LEU A 533 2.54 -1.12 -20.18
N GLU A 534 3.23 -0.24 -20.92
CA GLU A 534 3.72 1.04 -20.39
C GLU A 534 2.60 1.90 -19.81
N LYS A 535 1.41 1.90 -20.43
CA LYS A 535 0.29 2.77 -20.02
C LYS A 535 -0.71 2.13 -19.06
N ASN A 536 -0.73 0.81 -18.94
CA ASN A 536 -1.77 0.08 -18.18
C ASN A 536 -1.20 -0.79 -17.05
N MET A 537 0.10 -0.79 -16.79
CA MET A 537 0.68 -1.49 -15.62
C MET A 537 1.02 -0.58 -14.43
N ALA A 538 0.72 0.73 -14.52
CA ALA A 538 1.13 1.74 -13.54
C ALA A 538 2.63 1.75 -13.23
N ILE A 539 3.46 1.47 -14.25
CA ILE A 539 4.92 1.52 -14.18
C ILE A 539 5.38 2.84 -14.82
N THR A 540 5.76 3.80 -13.99
CA THR A 540 6.32 5.07 -14.47
C THR A 540 7.84 4.94 -14.63
N TYR A 541 8.33 4.97 -15.87
CA TYR A 541 9.76 4.93 -16.17
C TYR A 541 10.37 6.34 -16.02
N VAL A 542 11.27 6.52 -15.06
CA VAL A 542 11.83 7.85 -14.76
C VAL A 542 13.12 8.17 -15.52
N ASN A 543 13.89 7.17 -15.94
CA ASN A 543 15.04 7.34 -16.84
C ASN A 543 15.30 6.04 -17.63
N ILE A 544 15.69 6.15 -18.89
CA ILE A 544 16.08 5.01 -19.71
C ILE A 544 17.48 5.21 -20.25
N TYR A 545 18.44 4.47 -19.70
CA TYR A 545 19.82 4.45 -20.21
C TYR A 545 19.99 3.26 -21.13
N THR A 546 20.42 3.54 -22.37
CA THR A 546 20.85 2.53 -23.32
C THR A 546 22.33 2.68 -23.64
N THR A 547 23.12 1.65 -23.36
CA THR A 547 24.57 1.66 -23.63
C THR A 547 25.08 0.29 -24.09
N LYS A 548 26.11 0.32 -24.95
CA LYS A 548 26.93 -0.85 -25.28
C LYS A 548 28.00 -0.99 -24.20
N ILE A 549 28.00 -2.10 -23.47
CA ILE A 549 29.01 -2.34 -22.45
C ILE A 549 30.18 -3.09 -23.08
N SER A 550 31.32 -2.42 -23.23
CA SER A 550 32.61 -3.04 -23.56
C SER A 550 33.57 -3.13 -22.35
N SER A 551 33.15 -2.60 -21.19
CA SER A 551 33.95 -2.50 -19.97
C SER A 551 33.39 -3.37 -18.82
N ARG A 552 34.21 -3.66 -17.81
CA ARG A 552 33.88 -4.59 -16.70
C ARG A 552 32.93 -4.01 -15.62
N SER A 553 32.57 -2.73 -15.69
CA SER A 553 31.73 -2.06 -14.69
C SER A 553 31.03 -0.84 -15.26
N LEU A 554 29.77 -0.64 -14.87
CA LEU A 554 28.96 0.53 -15.23
C LEU A 554 28.50 1.22 -13.94
N ASN A 555 28.85 2.49 -13.78
CA ASN A 555 28.36 3.31 -12.68
C ASN A 555 27.08 4.03 -13.13
N ILE A 556 26.02 3.87 -12.35
CA ILE A 556 24.72 4.50 -12.59
C ILE A 556 24.36 5.22 -11.30
N THR A 557 24.18 6.53 -11.39
CA THR A 557 23.62 7.32 -10.29
C THR A 557 22.12 7.10 -10.31
N VAL A 558 21.56 6.63 -9.19
CA VAL A 558 20.10 6.50 -9.06
C VAL A 558 19.57 7.47 -8.02
N ASP A 559 18.40 8.03 -8.29
CA ASP A 559 17.64 8.85 -7.36
C ASP A 559 17.21 8.02 -6.13
N SER A 560 17.20 8.65 -4.95
CA SER A 560 16.75 8.04 -3.70
C SER A 560 15.27 7.64 -3.69
N HIS A 561 14.47 8.16 -4.61
CA HIS A 561 13.04 7.90 -4.75
C HIS A 561 12.73 6.76 -5.73
N ILE A 562 13.71 5.94 -6.14
CA ILE A 562 13.45 4.83 -7.06
C ILE A 562 13.02 3.59 -6.28
N SER A 563 11.81 3.08 -6.54
CA SER A 563 11.23 1.91 -5.87
C SER A 563 11.68 0.57 -6.46
N ALA A 564 11.98 0.54 -7.76
CA ALA A 564 12.51 -0.63 -8.44
C ALA A 564 13.50 -0.24 -9.54
N PHE A 565 14.60 -1.00 -9.60
CA PHE A 565 15.65 -0.88 -10.59
C PHE A 565 15.63 -2.12 -11.48
N THR A 566 15.36 -1.95 -12.76
CA THR A 566 15.34 -3.04 -13.74
C THR A 566 16.50 -2.90 -14.73
N VAL A 567 17.22 -3.99 -14.92
CA VAL A 567 18.30 -4.16 -15.90
C VAL A 567 17.84 -5.17 -16.95
N GLU A 568 17.71 -4.71 -18.18
CA GLU A 568 17.49 -5.57 -19.35
C GLU A 568 18.81 -5.68 -20.14
N ILE A 569 19.32 -6.90 -20.28
CA ILE A 569 20.50 -7.25 -21.07
C ILE A 569 20.04 -7.99 -22.32
N LYS A 570 20.28 -7.41 -23.50
CA LYS A 570 19.96 -8.02 -24.80
C LYS A 570 21.18 -8.62 -25.46
N ASP A 571 20.93 -9.63 -26.28
CA ASP A 571 21.90 -10.30 -27.14
C ASP A 571 23.07 -10.96 -26.41
N ALA A 572 22.89 -11.37 -25.15
CA ALA A 572 23.93 -12.06 -24.39
C ALA A 572 24.12 -13.52 -24.87
N SER A 573 25.37 -13.94 -25.08
CA SER A 573 25.74 -15.29 -25.52
C SER A 573 25.60 -16.36 -24.42
N SER A 574 25.52 -15.94 -23.15
CA SER A 574 25.31 -16.80 -21.99
C SER A 574 24.74 -16.00 -20.81
N LYS A 575 24.22 -16.71 -19.80
CA LYS A 575 23.63 -16.12 -18.60
C LYS A 575 24.65 -15.24 -17.86
N PRO A 576 24.40 -13.92 -17.69
CA PRO A 576 25.37 -13.04 -17.04
C PRO A 576 25.46 -13.27 -15.53
N SER A 577 26.68 -13.42 -15.01
CA SER A 577 26.98 -13.33 -13.58
C SER A 577 27.21 -11.86 -13.20
N SER A 578 26.23 -11.23 -12.57
CA SER A 578 26.36 -9.83 -12.13
C SER A 578 26.16 -9.72 -10.62
N ALA A 579 26.48 -8.55 -10.07
CA ALA A 579 26.21 -8.21 -8.68
C ALA A 579 25.95 -6.71 -8.55
N LEU A 580 24.93 -6.36 -7.76
CA LEU A 580 24.62 -4.97 -7.40
C LEU A 580 25.32 -4.64 -6.08
N TYR A 581 26.04 -3.53 -6.04
CA TYR A 581 26.77 -3.09 -4.87
C TYR A 581 26.12 -1.83 -4.29
N LYS A 582 25.31 -2.01 -3.26
CA LYS A 582 24.68 -0.86 -2.59
C LYS A 582 25.78 -0.02 -1.90
N PRO A 583 25.62 1.31 -1.79
CA PRO A 583 26.61 2.18 -1.16
C PRO A 583 26.85 1.89 0.33
N ILE A 584 25.93 1.18 0.98
CA ILE A 584 26.09 0.67 2.36
C ILE A 584 26.97 -0.61 2.45
N GLY A 585 27.55 -1.06 1.34
CA GLY A 585 28.44 -2.23 1.29
C GLY A 585 27.74 -3.58 1.17
N THR A 586 26.40 -3.61 1.10
CA THR A 586 25.65 -4.84 0.84
C THR A 586 25.70 -5.20 -0.64
N VAL A 587 25.97 -6.47 -0.91
CA VAL A 587 26.05 -7.03 -2.26
C VAL A 587 24.82 -7.88 -2.49
N GLU A 588 24.04 -7.54 -3.51
CA GLU A 588 23.00 -8.43 -4.03
C GLU A 588 23.54 -9.15 -5.26
N THR A 589 23.74 -10.46 -5.11
CA THR A 589 24.24 -11.33 -6.16
C THR A 589 23.08 -11.89 -6.99
N PHE A 590 23.35 -12.11 -8.27
CA PHE A 590 22.39 -12.57 -9.27
C PHE A 590 22.08 -14.08 -9.14
N SER A 591 21.90 -14.58 -7.90
CA SER A 591 21.89 -16.02 -7.57
C SER A 591 20.75 -16.50 -6.68
N GLY A 592 19.80 -15.65 -6.25
CA GLY A 592 18.74 -16.08 -5.34
C GLY A 592 17.41 -15.37 -5.60
N LYS A 593 16.35 -16.17 -5.85
CA LYS A 593 14.87 -15.94 -5.84
C LYS A 593 14.28 -14.63 -6.41
N ASN A 594 15.05 -13.59 -6.66
CA ASN A 594 14.65 -12.31 -7.24
C ASN A 594 15.07 -12.31 -8.71
N SER A 595 14.08 -12.62 -9.55
CA SER A 595 13.95 -12.45 -11.01
C SER A 595 15.23 -12.53 -11.84
N PHE A 596 15.55 -13.74 -12.32
CA PHE A 596 16.38 -13.91 -13.51
C PHE A 596 15.50 -14.49 -14.59
N ASN A 597 15.10 -13.66 -15.57
CA ASN A 597 14.04 -14.04 -16.50
C ASN A 597 14.63 -14.14 -17.90
N ASP A 598 14.74 -15.38 -18.39
CA ASP A 598 15.17 -15.74 -19.73
C ASP A 598 14.02 -15.45 -20.70
N ILE A 599 14.11 -14.35 -21.44
CA ILE A 599 13.13 -13.96 -22.45
C ILE A 599 13.74 -14.33 -23.81
N GLY A 600 13.58 -15.59 -24.21
CA GLY A 600 14.23 -16.13 -25.41
C GLY A 600 15.69 -16.56 -25.18
N ARG A 601 16.47 -16.84 -26.24
CA ARG A 601 17.83 -17.42 -26.11
C ARG A 601 18.93 -16.42 -25.71
N SER A 602 18.65 -15.11 -25.68
CA SER A 602 19.70 -14.09 -25.56
C SER A 602 19.29 -12.82 -24.78
N THR A 603 18.08 -12.75 -24.22
CA THR A 603 17.64 -11.57 -23.44
C THR A 603 17.37 -11.94 -21.99
N TYR A 604 17.96 -11.18 -21.07
CA TYR A 604 17.87 -11.39 -19.63
C TYR A 604 17.34 -10.13 -18.95
N ILE A 605 16.24 -10.26 -18.20
CA ILE A 605 15.70 -9.18 -17.36
C ILE A 605 15.93 -9.51 -15.89
N MET A 606 16.42 -8.52 -15.15
CA MET A 606 16.49 -8.52 -13.71
C MET A 606 15.84 -7.27 -13.13
N SER A 607 14.96 -7.46 -12.15
CA SER A 607 14.35 -6.36 -11.39
C SER A 607 14.70 -6.50 -9.90
N ILE A 608 15.18 -5.41 -9.31
CA ILE A 608 15.58 -5.31 -7.91
C ILE A 608 14.75 -4.21 -7.25
N VAL A 609 14.19 -4.47 -6.07
CA VAL A 609 13.56 -3.42 -5.26
C VAL A 609 14.65 -2.61 -4.58
N VAL A 610 14.61 -1.30 -4.81
CA VAL A 610 15.60 -0.37 -4.27
C VAL A 610 14.93 0.41 -3.14
N CYS A 611 14.95 -0.10 -1.91
CA CYS A 611 14.43 0.65 -0.76
C CYS A 611 15.39 1.73 -0.23
N MET A 612 16.60 1.87 -0.77
CA MET A 612 17.59 2.88 -0.36
C MET A 612 18.55 3.21 -1.50
N SER A 613 19.11 4.43 -1.50
CA SER A 613 20.05 4.99 -2.49
C SER A 613 21.06 3.95 -2.99
N VAL A 614 21.14 3.74 -4.31
CA VAL A 614 22.14 2.87 -4.94
C VAL A 614 23.11 3.74 -5.75
N ASN A 615 24.41 3.64 -5.49
CA ASN A 615 25.42 4.45 -6.20
C ASN A 615 26.43 3.59 -7.00
N ARG A 616 26.32 2.25 -7.00
CA ARG A 616 27.34 1.38 -7.64
C ARG A 616 26.81 0.02 -8.13
N LEU A 617 27.24 -0.41 -9.31
CA LEU A 617 27.07 -1.78 -9.83
C LEU A 617 28.45 -2.28 -10.31
N ILE A 618 28.86 -3.49 -9.92
CA ILE A 618 30.17 -4.07 -10.30
C ILE A 618 29.94 -5.50 -10.81
N MET A 619 30.40 -5.81 -12.02
CA MET A 619 30.34 -7.17 -12.58
C MET A 619 31.71 -7.85 -12.44
N ASN A 620 31.77 -9.09 -11.96
CA ASN A 620 33.03 -9.76 -11.61
C ASN A 620 33.64 -10.57 -12.77
N LYS A 621 34.98 -10.72 -12.71
CA LYS A 621 35.90 -10.99 -13.83
C LYS A 621 36.18 -12.48 -14.13
N ASN A 622 35.57 -13.44 -13.43
CA ASN A 622 36.05 -14.84 -13.48
C ASN A 622 35.41 -15.74 -14.54
N ASP A 623 34.42 -15.25 -15.28
CA ASP A 623 33.88 -15.99 -16.42
C ASP A 623 34.33 -15.32 -17.71
N ILE A 624 35.07 -16.07 -18.52
CA ILE A 624 35.54 -15.68 -19.85
C ILE A 624 34.29 -15.53 -20.73
N PHE A 625 33.96 -14.30 -21.13
CA PHE A 625 32.98 -14.07 -22.18
C PHE A 625 33.72 -13.63 -23.44
N ASP A 626 33.75 -14.50 -24.45
CA ASP A 626 33.89 -14.05 -25.84
C ASP A 626 32.57 -13.39 -26.22
N ILE A 627 32.53 -12.06 -26.08
CA ILE A 627 31.44 -11.20 -26.53
C ILE A 627 31.83 -10.72 -27.92
N ASP A 628 31.53 -11.49 -28.96
CA ASP A 628 31.61 -11.01 -30.34
C ASP A 628 30.23 -10.50 -30.77
N LEU A 629 29.88 -9.28 -30.33
CA LEU A 629 28.56 -8.70 -30.52
C LEU A 629 28.64 -7.26 -31.03
N SER A 630 28.58 -7.15 -32.36
CA SER A 630 28.06 -5.97 -33.03
C SER A 630 26.60 -5.75 -32.60
N LEU A 631 26.37 -4.76 -31.72
CA LEU A 631 25.07 -4.22 -31.27
C LEU A 631 24.41 -4.93 -30.07
N SER A 632 24.86 -4.66 -28.84
CA SER A 632 24.11 -5.01 -27.63
C SER A 632 23.56 -3.75 -26.93
N HIS A 633 22.25 -3.69 -26.67
CA HIS A 633 21.57 -2.57 -26.00
C HIS A 633 21.20 -2.95 -24.55
N LEU A 634 21.78 -2.28 -23.56
CA LEU A 634 21.26 -2.27 -22.18
C LEU A 634 19.98 -1.43 -22.14
N LYS A 635 18.91 -1.80 -21.43
CA LYS A 635 17.80 -0.86 -21.15
C LYS A 635 17.59 -0.80 -19.64
N LEU A 636 17.79 0.38 -19.07
CA LEU A 636 17.60 0.63 -17.64
C LEU A 636 16.23 1.27 -17.43
N ALA A 637 15.49 0.81 -16.44
CA ALA A 637 14.17 1.33 -16.11
C ALA A 637 14.08 1.57 -14.61
N PHE A 638 13.69 2.79 -14.24
CA PHE A 638 13.52 3.20 -12.84
C PHE A 638 12.05 3.50 -12.58
N CYS A 639 11.47 2.84 -11.58
CA CYS A 639 10.16 3.23 -11.05
C CYS A 639 10.39 4.30 -9.99
N ALA A 640 9.83 5.50 -10.11
CA ALA A 640 9.75 6.40 -8.96
C ALA A 640 8.68 5.89 -7.99
N PHE A 641 8.94 6.08 -6.70
CA PHE A 641 7.90 6.22 -5.68
C PHE A 641 6.97 7.33 -6.13
#